data_AF-A0A0W0U7E4-F1
#
_entry.id   AF-A0A0W0U7E4-F1
#
_cell.length_a   1.000
_cell.length_b   1.000
_cell.length_c   1.000
_cell.angle_alpha   90.00
_cell.angle_beta   90.00
_cell.angle_gamma   90.00
#
_symmetry.space_group_name_H-M   'P 1'
#
loop_
_entity.id
_entity.type
_entity.pdbx_description
1 polymer ?
#
loop_
_entity_poly.entity_id
_entity_poly.type
_entity_poly.pdbx_seq_one_letter_code
_entity_poly.pdbx_strand_id
1 'polypeptide(L)'
;MPLLLPDESFRELHALVQAFNAIPEDNHVQRLFLLQKIDSAVHHADMNAALFAWYNHERGEGTESGIEETLQEYGIQLTASFFLRRMQFALAVKQHAGEERLSPAEKETCCNVADEPRLLADHQQLLKASMQWQRLRPMYIQSSLKMAHLAEASEVVGRRMDNHTELFSQASNKIRQIREKALNPHSHFNYEVKPLGKEQNNNFNFIVRFGDESAPLVMRVTDEESLSLDQKLRSEAVSKHFNEEYAQFMHVFTHDGSATYMSVALGNFANQGDLQNVAQSISKAFQGNERQKRQQIAANTTHYFKQIAKFLTELEKGGVWHPDIKLTNFLSHDNRVVVSDRKTFIETPTPAAQDMSTTVMYAAPEFADCMNRTGTALVATKATTEIAMQPYMAWQVGLALKEFMLTAIRGHKLEKTLSNEEKAVFAEAMDTRGYDISQLLPNPGYQVQNLWLLAEELTHMKAERRLSLSAFQKLLTHVNQPPLQFAALLEAEKPADEVGYSKLVAAILRRLHNRSPLDNEALETINSYFAAIYENAYTSARLAPYAKKLALYCHQRDHGLEVLSARIERALWKGDWQRASLGQKLRYWLTLTFWRVDRVTTAEMLANDDKALVTSNESKMNRWLNLNMQFELLSKPYLQVRLGEVQYENLNAYFERMRTLQEAAPQEESEVTETQPVSESSMQDRFVSDTSHDINPATMVRVDTDDESVDAFNTMVLVGRSDSPVPSSSSASVSESFSTMVVKPATMIARVLTDSSDPLRDSDNDTSSDDEKSDDDEYATTIREPRKNTAGPSPWDSLKVPAGKPTGTCNSPAASSVAAAVAPVRRLMPVKHPSVNTAMMQSLKRLSFWRQSVDDAPPPSTPVEAHEPADSLQPQLD
;
A
#
# COMPACT_ATOMS: atom_id res chain seq x y z
N MET A 1 -9.31 -21.70 -47.65
CA MET A 1 -9.44 -20.40 -48.37
C MET A 1 -8.24 -19.51 -48.06
N PRO A 2 -7.90 -18.54 -48.92
CA PRO A 2 -6.96 -17.47 -48.59
C PRO A 2 -7.61 -16.45 -47.64
N LEU A 3 -6.83 -15.94 -46.70
CA LEU A 3 -7.18 -14.84 -45.80
C LEU A 3 -7.09 -13.51 -46.56
N LEU A 4 -8.10 -12.65 -46.41
CA LEU A 4 -8.12 -11.28 -46.96
C LEU A 4 -6.80 -10.54 -46.65
N LEU A 5 -6.22 -9.84 -47.62
CA LEU A 5 -5.01 -9.03 -47.40
C LEU A 5 -5.34 -7.71 -46.67
N PRO A 6 -4.54 -7.30 -45.67
CA PRO A 6 -4.63 -5.98 -45.07
C PRO A 6 -4.04 -4.92 -46.02
N ASP A 7 -4.27 -3.64 -45.71
CA ASP A 7 -3.66 -2.51 -46.42
C ASP A 7 -2.11 -2.60 -46.41
N GLU A 8 -1.45 -2.29 -47.54
CA GLU A 8 0.01 -2.35 -47.70
C GLU A 8 0.78 -1.43 -46.74
N SER A 9 0.12 -0.41 -46.16
CA SER A 9 0.66 0.40 -45.06
C SER A 9 1.09 -0.46 -43.86
N PHE A 10 0.39 -1.57 -43.58
CA PHE A 10 0.72 -2.52 -42.53
C PHE A 10 1.71 -3.60 -43.01
N ARG A 11 2.88 -3.18 -43.50
CA ARG A 11 3.87 -4.03 -44.19
C ARG A 11 4.18 -5.37 -43.52
N GLU A 12 4.35 -5.39 -42.20
CA GLU A 12 4.62 -6.65 -41.46
C GLU A 12 3.41 -7.60 -41.51
N LEU A 13 2.22 -7.09 -41.20
CA LEU A 13 0.98 -7.85 -41.23
C LEU A 13 0.67 -8.36 -42.65
N HIS A 14 0.83 -7.50 -43.65
CA HIS A 14 0.68 -7.85 -45.06
C HIS A 14 1.63 -8.98 -45.48
N ALA A 15 2.91 -8.90 -45.11
CA ALA A 15 3.89 -9.96 -45.39
C ALA A 15 3.56 -11.29 -44.66
N LEU A 16 3.05 -11.22 -43.42
CA LEU A 16 2.61 -12.41 -42.68
C LEU A 16 1.37 -13.08 -43.32
N VAL A 17 0.40 -12.29 -43.79
CA VAL A 17 -0.81 -12.79 -44.46
C VAL A 17 -0.47 -13.36 -45.86
N GLN A 18 0.41 -12.70 -46.62
CA GLN A 18 0.94 -13.27 -47.87
C GLN A 18 1.66 -14.60 -47.62
N ALA A 19 2.50 -14.68 -46.58
CA ALA A 19 3.16 -15.92 -46.21
C ALA A 19 2.16 -17.02 -45.83
N PHE A 20 1.09 -16.69 -45.10
CA PHE A 20 0.02 -17.61 -44.73
C PHE A 20 -0.75 -18.15 -45.95
N ASN A 21 -1.12 -17.25 -46.88
CA ASN A 21 -1.83 -17.61 -48.11
C ASN A 21 -1.00 -18.48 -49.06
N ALA A 22 0.33 -18.40 -48.98
CA ALA A 22 1.24 -19.28 -49.72
C ALA A 22 1.43 -20.67 -49.08
N ILE A 23 0.93 -20.93 -47.86
CA ILE A 23 1.03 -22.24 -47.21
C ILE A 23 -0.09 -23.18 -47.68
N PRO A 24 0.23 -24.39 -48.17
CA PRO A 24 -0.74 -25.43 -48.49
C PRO A 24 -1.74 -25.70 -47.36
N GLU A 25 -3.01 -25.92 -47.70
CA GLU A 25 -4.11 -26.03 -46.72
C GLU A 25 -3.95 -27.21 -45.76
N ASP A 26 -3.29 -28.29 -46.19
CA ASP A 26 -2.98 -29.48 -45.39
C ASP A 26 -1.86 -29.26 -44.35
N ASN A 27 -1.03 -28.23 -44.52
CA ASN A 27 0.04 -27.87 -43.58
C ASN A 27 -0.50 -27.00 -42.43
N HIS A 28 -1.50 -27.54 -41.72
CA HIS A 28 -2.24 -26.87 -40.66
C HIS A 28 -1.34 -26.31 -39.54
N VAL A 29 -0.24 -26.99 -39.19
CA VAL A 29 0.66 -26.53 -38.10
C VAL A 29 1.41 -25.25 -38.48
N GLN A 30 1.86 -25.12 -39.72
CA GLN A 30 2.49 -23.88 -40.19
C GLN A 30 1.48 -22.76 -40.40
N ARG A 31 0.25 -23.10 -40.83
CA ARG A 31 -0.90 -22.17 -40.89
C ARG A 31 -1.23 -21.61 -39.50
N LEU A 32 -1.36 -22.46 -38.48
CA LEU A 32 -1.58 -22.07 -37.08
C LEU A 32 -0.46 -21.18 -36.53
N PHE A 33 0.81 -21.51 -36.77
CA PHE A 33 1.95 -20.67 -36.37
C PHE A 33 1.88 -19.26 -36.99
N LEU A 34 1.52 -19.15 -38.27
CA LEU A 34 1.37 -17.86 -38.94
C LEU A 34 0.13 -17.10 -38.46
N LEU A 35 -1.02 -17.75 -38.24
CA LEU A 35 -2.21 -17.12 -37.64
C LEU A 35 -1.91 -16.55 -36.26
N GLN A 36 -1.12 -17.26 -35.45
CA GLN A 36 -0.72 -16.78 -34.12
C GLN A 36 0.29 -15.63 -34.18
N LYS A 37 1.17 -15.60 -35.20
CA LYS A 37 2.01 -14.43 -35.52
C LYS A 37 1.16 -13.23 -35.98
N ILE A 38 0.16 -13.45 -36.83
CA ILE A 38 -0.77 -12.42 -37.31
C ILE A 38 -1.55 -11.83 -36.13
N ASP A 39 -2.16 -12.67 -35.27
CA ASP A 39 -2.82 -12.21 -34.03
C ASP A 39 -1.85 -11.35 -33.20
N SER A 40 -0.63 -11.83 -32.93
CA SER A 40 0.35 -11.08 -32.18
C SER A 40 0.75 -9.75 -32.83
N ALA A 41 0.87 -9.69 -34.16
CA ALA A 41 1.25 -8.47 -34.89
C ALA A 41 0.15 -7.39 -34.80
N VAL A 42 -1.13 -7.76 -34.88
CA VAL A 42 -2.25 -6.82 -34.73
C VAL A 42 -2.22 -6.11 -33.38
N HIS A 43 -1.85 -6.80 -32.30
CA HIS A 43 -1.77 -6.20 -30.95
C HIS A 43 -0.60 -5.22 -30.77
N HIS A 44 0.35 -5.16 -31.73
CA HIS A 44 1.47 -4.22 -31.76
C HIS A 44 1.28 -3.08 -32.77
N ALA A 45 0.21 -3.09 -33.57
CA ALA A 45 -0.05 -2.09 -34.60
C ALA A 45 -1.03 -1.01 -34.11
N ASP A 46 -0.77 0.24 -34.48
CA ASP A 46 -1.69 1.36 -34.20
C ASP A 46 -3.02 1.14 -34.95
N MET A 47 -4.11 0.99 -34.18
CA MET A 47 -5.41 0.63 -34.74
C MET A 47 -6.06 1.83 -35.43
N ASN A 48 -6.32 1.72 -36.73
CA ASN A 48 -7.03 2.72 -37.54
C ASN A 48 -8.27 2.11 -38.23
N ALA A 49 -9.00 2.93 -38.99
CA ALA A 49 -10.22 2.50 -39.69
C ALA A 49 -10.03 1.29 -40.61
N ALA A 50 -8.93 1.27 -41.39
CA ALA A 50 -8.66 0.21 -42.35
C ALA A 50 -8.29 -1.12 -41.63
N LEU A 51 -7.39 -1.06 -40.64
CA LEU A 51 -7.00 -2.24 -39.85
C LEU A 51 -8.18 -2.78 -39.03
N PHE A 52 -8.99 -1.90 -38.45
CA PHE A 52 -10.19 -2.29 -37.70
C PHE A 52 -11.22 -2.96 -38.59
N ALA A 53 -11.49 -2.42 -39.78
CA ALA A 53 -12.41 -3.03 -40.75
C ALA A 53 -11.90 -4.40 -41.25
N TRP A 54 -10.59 -4.52 -41.50
CA TRP A 54 -9.95 -5.79 -41.89
C TRP A 54 -10.03 -6.85 -40.76
N TYR A 55 -9.67 -6.47 -39.53
CA TYR A 55 -9.64 -7.38 -38.38
C TYR A 55 -11.04 -7.84 -37.94
N ASN A 56 -12.06 -7.01 -38.18
CA ASN A 56 -13.47 -7.32 -37.92
C ASN A 56 -14.24 -7.67 -39.21
N HIS A 57 -13.56 -8.09 -40.28
CA HIS A 57 -14.24 -8.40 -41.54
C HIS A 57 -15.17 -9.61 -41.40
N GLU A 58 -16.47 -9.33 -41.31
CA GLU A 58 -17.53 -10.33 -41.44
C GLU A 58 -17.70 -10.72 -42.91
N ARG A 59 -17.98 -11.99 -43.15
CA ARG A 59 -17.99 -12.63 -44.47
C ARG A 59 -18.81 -11.87 -45.51
N GLY A 60 -18.13 -11.25 -46.47
CA GLY A 60 -18.74 -10.80 -47.72
C GLY A 60 -19.04 -11.95 -48.69
N GLU A 61 -19.70 -11.66 -49.82
CA GLU A 61 -20.02 -12.63 -50.89
C GLU A 61 -18.79 -13.11 -51.71
N GLY A 62 -17.58 -12.83 -51.23
CA GLY A 62 -16.31 -13.12 -51.90
C GLY A 62 -15.72 -14.51 -51.60
N THR A 63 -14.55 -14.77 -52.20
CA THR A 63 -13.78 -16.03 -52.05
C THR A 63 -12.68 -15.97 -50.97
N GLU A 64 -12.55 -14.85 -50.27
CA GLU A 64 -11.54 -14.61 -49.25
C GLU A 64 -12.18 -14.68 -47.86
N SER A 65 -11.52 -15.34 -46.90
CA SER A 65 -12.02 -15.48 -45.54
C SER A 65 -11.54 -14.34 -44.64
N GLY A 66 -12.34 -14.00 -43.63
CA GLY A 66 -11.93 -13.12 -42.54
C GLY A 66 -11.02 -13.82 -41.53
N ILE A 67 -10.29 -13.05 -40.70
CA ILE A 67 -9.43 -13.64 -39.65
C ILE A 67 -10.26 -14.42 -38.61
N GLU A 68 -11.46 -13.93 -38.27
CA GLU A 68 -12.35 -14.58 -37.30
C GLU A 68 -12.84 -15.95 -37.81
N GLU A 69 -13.28 -16.03 -39.06
CA GLU A 69 -13.69 -17.28 -39.72
C GLU A 69 -12.52 -18.28 -39.80
N THR A 70 -11.36 -17.81 -40.23
CA THR A 70 -10.14 -18.64 -40.37
C THR A 70 -9.64 -19.20 -39.03
N LEU A 71 -9.86 -18.49 -37.92
CA LEU A 71 -9.58 -19.00 -36.57
C LEU A 71 -10.67 -19.99 -36.09
N GLN A 72 -11.93 -19.75 -36.44
CA GLN A 72 -13.04 -20.64 -36.10
C GLN A 72 -12.93 -22.02 -36.77
N GLU A 73 -12.32 -22.13 -37.96
CA GLU A 73 -11.96 -23.43 -38.59
C GLU A 73 -11.14 -24.33 -37.66
N TYR A 74 -10.32 -23.74 -36.78
CA TYR A 74 -9.49 -24.43 -35.79
C TYR A 74 -10.08 -24.42 -34.37
N GLY A 75 -11.31 -23.95 -34.20
CA GLY A 75 -11.97 -23.82 -32.89
C GLY A 75 -11.44 -22.67 -32.02
N ILE A 76 -10.66 -21.74 -32.59
CA ILE A 76 -10.04 -20.61 -31.88
C ILE A 76 -10.98 -19.40 -31.97
N GLN A 77 -11.24 -18.71 -30.85
CA GLN A 77 -12.12 -17.55 -30.84
C GLN A 77 -11.32 -16.23 -30.78
N LEU A 78 -11.49 -15.37 -31.79
CA LEU A 78 -10.75 -14.11 -31.93
C LEU A 78 -10.88 -13.19 -30.70
N THR A 79 -12.08 -13.10 -30.13
CA THR A 79 -12.39 -12.19 -29.02
C THR A 79 -12.25 -12.80 -27.62
N ALA A 80 -11.81 -14.06 -27.51
CA ALA A 80 -11.48 -14.67 -26.22
C ALA A 80 -10.23 -14.01 -25.61
N SER A 81 -10.06 -14.10 -24.29
CA SER A 81 -8.88 -13.54 -23.63
C SER A 81 -7.58 -14.24 -24.04
N PHE A 82 -6.44 -13.52 -23.93
CA PHE A 82 -5.13 -14.03 -24.33
C PHE A 82 -4.79 -15.43 -23.77
N PHE A 83 -5.17 -15.72 -22.52
CA PHE A 83 -4.96 -17.04 -21.92
C PHE A 83 -5.75 -18.13 -22.69
N LEU A 84 -7.05 -17.91 -22.89
CA LEU A 84 -7.92 -18.87 -23.56
C LEU A 84 -7.52 -19.06 -25.03
N ARG A 85 -7.22 -17.99 -25.78
CA ARG A 85 -6.74 -18.09 -27.17
C ARG A 85 -5.44 -18.91 -27.27
N ARG A 86 -4.47 -18.64 -26.40
CA ARG A 86 -3.19 -19.39 -26.37
C ARG A 86 -3.39 -20.89 -26.10
N MET A 87 -4.34 -21.26 -25.23
CA MET A 87 -4.68 -22.66 -25.00
C MET A 87 -5.41 -23.28 -26.20
N GLN A 88 -6.30 -22.53 -26.88
CA GLN A 88 -6.97 -22.99 -28.10
C GLN A 88 -5.99 -23.23 -29.25
N PHE A 89 -5.02 -22.32 -29.48
CA PHE A 89 -3.91 -22.56 -30.41
C PHE A 89 -3.13 -23.83 -30.06
N ALA A 90 -2.80 -24.05 -28.78
CA ALA A 90 -2.08 -25.24 -28.35
C ALA A 90 -2.87 -26.55 -28.60
N LEU A 91 -4.18 -26.54 -28.35
CA LEU A 91 -5.08 -27.68 -28.62
C LEU A 91 -5.21 -27.95 -30.13
N ALA A 92 -5.38 -26.91 -30.95
CA ALA A 92 -5.41 -27.03 -32.41
C ALA A 92 -4.09 -27.60 -32.97
N VAL A 93 -2.93 -27.10 -32.50
CA VAL A 93 -1.63 -27.66 -32.90
C VAL A 93 -1.52 -29.13 -32.46
N LYS A 94 -1.96 -29.49 -31.26
CA LYS A 94 -1.99 -30.88 -30.80
C LYS A 94 -2.83 -31.79 -31.71
N GLN A 95 -3.96 -31.31 -32.21
CA GLN A 95 -4.82 -32.05 -33.15
C GLN A 95 -4.15 -32.30 -34.51
N HIS A 96 -3.33 -31.35 -34.98
CA HIS A 96 -2.70 -31.39 -36.31
C HIS A 96 -1.22 -31.80 -36.34
N ALA A 97 -0.58 -32.04 -35.18
CA ALA A 97 0.84 -32.43 -35.10
C ALA A 97 1.16 -33.87 -35.57
N GLY A 98 0.15 -34.68 -35.90
CA GLY A 98 0.31 -36.03 -36.42
C GLY A 98 0.84 -37.02 -35.39
N GLU A 99 1.99 -37.65 -35.66
CA GLU A 99 2.62 -38.63 -34.76
C GLU A 99 3.44 -37.98 -33.63
N GLU A 100 3.72 -36.67 -33.71
CA GLU A 100 4.52 -35.96 -32.71
C GLU A 100 3.78 -35.88 -31.36
N ARG A 101 4.41 -36.41 -30.32
CA ARG A 101 3.84 -36.57 -28.97
C ARG A 101 4.91 -36.34 -27.91
N LEU A 102 4.51 -35.82 -26.75
CA LEU A 102 5.39 -35.74 -25.58
C LEU A 102 5.79 -37.15 -25.10
N SER A 103 7.08 -37.31 -24.81
CA SER A 103 7.60 -38.49 -24.12
C SER A 103 7.06 -38.58 -22.68
N PRO A 104 7.08 -39.77 -22.03
CA PRO A 104 6.62 -39.91 -20.64
C PRO A 104 7.33 -38.97 -19.65
N ALA A 105 8.64 -38.77 -19.81
CA ALA A 105 9.42 -37.88 -18.96
C ALA A 105 9.03 -36.40 -19.14
N GLU A 106 8.76 -35.96 -20.38
CA GLU A 106 8.28 -34.59 -20.63
C GLU A 106 6.90 -34.36 -20.04
N LYS A 107 6.00 -35.36 -20.09
CA LYS A 107 4.69 -35.27 -19.44
C LYS A 107 4.82 -35.05 -17.94
N GLU A 108 5.58 -35.91 -17.27
CA GLU A 108 5.84 -35.80 -15.83
C GLU A 108 6.45 -34.43 -15.45
N THR A 109 7.33 -33.89 -16.30
CA THR A 109 7.96 -32.57 -16.07
C THR A 109 7.01 -31.38 -16.30
N CYS A 110 5.94 -31.52 -17.09
CA CYS A 110 5.07 -30.40 -17.49
C CYS A 110 3.72 -30.34 -16.75
N CYS A 111 3.49 -31.19 -15.74
CA CYS A 111 2.24 -31.21 -14.97
C CYS A 111 2.15 -30.13 -13.86
N ASN A 112 3.22 -29.38 -13.58
CA ASN A 112 3.22 -28.41 -12.49
C ASN A 112 2.69 -27.05 -12.93
N VAL A 113 1.66 -26.54 -12.24
CA VAL A 113 1.08 -25.20 -12.45
C VAL A 113 2.13 -24.08 -12.39
N ALA A 114 3.18 -24.26 -11.59
CA ALA A 114 4.27 -23.28 -11.49
C ALA A 114 5.05 -23.07 -12.80
N ASP A 115 4.98 -24.02 -13.75
CA ASP A 115 5.63 -23.91 -15.06
C ASP A 115 4.76 -23.20 -16.12
N GLU A 116 3.47 -22.93 -15.84
CA GLU A 116 2.54 -22.25 -16.77
C GLU A 116 3.13 -20.94 -17.34
N PRO A 117 3.64 -19.99 -16.52
CA PRO A 117 4.15 -18.73 -17.06
C PRO A 117 5.41 -18.92 -17.91
N ARG A 118 6.31 -19.84 -17.51
CA ARG A 118 7.51 -20.14 -18.31
C ARG A 118 7.12 -20.70 -19.68
N LEU A 119 6.18 -21.64 -19.72
CA LEU A 119 5.70 -22.21 -20.99
C LEU A 119 5.04 -21.14 -21.88
N LEU A 120 4.24 -20.24 -21.31
CA LEU A 120 3.61 -19.13 -22.03
C LEU A 120 4.64 -18.10 -22.56
N ALA A 121 5.68 -17.80 -21.79
CA ALA A 121 6.77 -16.90 -22.18
C ALA A 121 7.68 -17.51 -23.25
N ASP A 122 8.14 -18.75 -23.06
CA ASP A 122 8.93 -19.52 -24.04
C ASP A 122 8.18 -19.59 -25.39
N HIS A 123 6.87 -19.87 -25.34
CA HIS A 123 6.02 -19.92 -26.54
C HIS A 123 5.92 -18.56 -27.24
N GLN A 124 5.72 -17.47 -26.49
CA GLN A 124 5.69 -16.12 -27.05
C GLN A 124 7.05 -15.71 -27.65
N GLN A 125 8.16 -16.18 -27.09
CA GLN A 125 9.50 -15.95 -27.65
C GLN A 125 9.70 -16.67 -29.00
N LEU A 126 9.15 -17.88 -29.17
CA LEU A 126 9.14 -18.57 -30.47
C LEU A 126 8.34 -17.80 -31.54
N LEU A 127 7.24 -17.16 -31.16
CA LEU A 127 6.47 -16.30 -32.05
C LEU A 127 7.24 -15.02 -32.41
N LYS A 128 8.09 -14.48 -31.52
CA LYS A 128 8.95 -13.32 -31.82
C LYS A 128 10.26 -13.69 -32.56
N ALA A 129 10.55 -14.97 -32.77
CA ALA A 129 11.78 -15.41 -33.41
C ALA A 129 11.78 -15.17 -34.94
N SER A 130 12.92 -14.67 -35.44
CA SER A 130 13.23 -14.44 -36.86
C SER A 130 13.88 -15.64 -37.57
N MET A 131 13.89 -16.82 -36.93
CA MET A 131 14.46 -18.03 -37.51
C MET A 131 13.56 -18.65 -38.59
N GLN A 132 14.17 -19.41 -39.50
CA GLN A 132 13.45 -20.17 -40.53
C GLN A 132 12.52 -21.23 -39.90
N TRP A 133 11.33 -21.41 -40.50
CA TRP A 133 10.29 -22.31 -40.00
C TRP A 133 10.80 -23.74 -39.72
N GLN A 134 11.67 -24.29 -40.57
CA GLN A 134 12.21 -25.63 -40.42
C GLN A 134 12.96 -25.85 -39.08
N ARG A 135 13.51 -24.78 -38.48
CA ARG A 135 14.14 -24.81 -37.15
C ARG A 135 13.14 -24.57 -36.03
N LEU A 136 12.16 -23.69 -36.23
CA LEU A 136 11.14 -23.35 -35.23
C LEU A 136 10.08 -24.45 -35.07
N ARG A 137 9.72 -25.15 -36.14
CA ARG A 137 8.67 -26.19 -36.16
C ARG A 137 8.73 -27.17 -34.98
N PRO A 138 9.84 -27.90 -34.72
CA PRO A 138 9.89 -28.84 -33.60
C PRO A 138 9.73 -28.15 -32.24
N MET A 139 10.29 -26.95 -32.06
CA MET A 139 10.18 -26.19 -30.81
C MET A 139 8.75 -25.70 -30.58
N TYR A 140 8.09 -25.21 -31.63
CA TYR A 140 6.70 -24.73 -31.60
C TYR A 140 5.71 -25.85 -31.33
N ILE A 141 5.86 -27.02 -32.00
CA ILE A 141 5.02 -28.19 -31.74
C ILE A 141 5.25 -28.68 -30.31
N GLN A 142 6.50 -28.87 -29.87
CA GLN A 142 6.81 -29.33 -28.52
C GLN A 142 6.25 -28.37 -27.44
N SER A 143 6.39 -27.06 -27.62
CA SER A 143 5.82 -26.03 -26.73
C SER A 143 4.29 -26.11 -26.68
N SER A 144 3.63 -26.19 -27.84
CA SER A 144 2.17 -26.32 -27.95
C SER A 144 1.66 -27.60 -27.29
N LEU A 145 2.33 -28.73 -27.52
CA LEU A 145 1.98 -30.01 -26.89
C LEU A 145 2.13 -29.96 -25.36
N LYS A 146 3.14 -29.26 -24.82
CA LYS A 146 3.30 -29.04 -23.37
C LYS A 146 2.17 -28.20 -22.79
N MET A 147 1.77 -27.13 -23.46
CA MET A 147 0.63 -26.29 -23.04
C MET A 147 -0.70 -27.05 -23.07
N ALA A 148 -0.99 -27.76 -24.16
CA ALA A 148 -2.19 -28.59 -24.27
C ALA A 148 -2.22 -29.71 -23.21
N HIS A 149 -1.07 -30.34 -22.94
CA HIS A 149 -0.97 -31.35 -21.88
C HIS A 149 -1.18 -30.75 -20.49
N LEU A 150 -0.64 -29.57 -20.20
CA LEU A 150 -0.87 -28.87 -18.93
C LEU A 150 -2.36 -28.56 -18.72
N ALA A 151 -3.06 -28.11 -19.76
CA ALA A 151 -4.50 -27.83 -19.69
C ALA A 151 -5.34 -29.09 -19.39
N GLU A 152 -4.91 -30.26 -19.90
CA GLU A 152 -5.60 -31.55 -19.70
C GLU A 152 -5.23 -32.25 -18.38
N ALA A 153 -3.98 -32.11 -17.92
CA ALA A 153 -3.46 -32.86 -16.78
C ALA A 153 -3.56 -32.10 -15.45
N SER A 154 -3.60 -30.76 -15.48
CA SER A 154 -3.71 -29.94 -14.29
C SER A 154 -5.16 -29.54 -14.00
N GLU A 155 -5.72 -30.04 -12.90
CA GLU A 155 -7.05 -29.67 -12.40
C GLU A 155 -7.22 -28.16 -12.15
N VAL A 156 -6.12 -27.42 -11.96
CA VAL A 156 -6.16 -25.96 -11.79
C VAL A 156 -6.26 -25.25 -13.14
N VAL A 157 -5.44 -25.65 -14.11
CA VAL A 157 -5.41 -25.02 -15.45
C VAL A 157 -6.64 -25.43 -16.27
N GLY A 158 -7.06 -26.70 -16.19
CA GLY A 158 -8.29 -27.19 -16.80
C GLY A 158 -9.52 -26.43 -16.32
N ARG A 159 -9.76 -26.35 -15.00
CA ARG A 159 -10.88 -25.55 -14.45
C ARG A 159 -10.82 -24.07 -14.81
N ARG A 160 -9.61 -23.49 -14.91
CA ARG A 160 -9.44 -22.10 -15.39
C ARG A 160 -9.90 -22.00 -16.85
N MET A 161 -9.46 -22.90 -17.73
CA MET A 161 -9.86 -22.94 -19.13
C MET A 161 -11.37 -23.18 -19.30
N ASP A 162 -11.97 -24.09 -18.52
CA ASP A 162 -13.40 -24.36 -18.52
C ASP A 162 -14.20 -23.10 -18.13
N ASN A 163 -13.84 -22.45 -17.02
CA ASN A 163 -14.49 -21.22 -16.55
C ASN A 163 -14.34 -20.08 -17.57
N HIS A 164 -13.18 -19.95 -18.22
CA HIS A 164 -12.99 -18.97 -19.29
C HIS A 164 -13.90 -19.27 -20.50
N THR A 165 -14.01 -20.55 -20.88
CA THR A 165 -14.85 -20.97 -22.01
C THR A 165 -16.33 -20.75 -21.71
N GLU A 166 -16.78 -21.07 -20.48
CA GLU A 166 -18.15 -20.85 -20.04
C GLU A 166 -18.50 -19.36 -20.05
N LEU A 167 -17.73 -18.52 -19.35
CA LEU A 167 -18.01 -17.07 -19.26
C LEU A 167 -17.86 -16.37 -20.61
N PHE A 168 -16.91 -16.80 -21.46
CA PHE A 168 -16.82 -16.33 -22.84
C PHE A 168 -18.06 -16.71 -23.65
N SER A 169 -18.55 -17.95 -23.54
CA SER A 169 -19.75 -18.40 -24.26
C SER A 169 -20.99 -17.59 -23.89
N GLN A 170 -21.18 -17.30 -22.59
CA GLN A 170 -22.26 -16.45 -22.08
C GLN A 170 -22.15 -15.00 -22.61
N ALA A 171 -20.92 -14.48 -22.71
CA ALA A 171 -20.67 -13.11 -23.18
C ALA A 171 -20.67 -12.96 -24.71
N SER A 172 -20.40 -14.03 -25.46
CA SER A 172 -20.10 -14.01 -26.91
C SER A 172 -21.13 -13.24 -27.75
N ASN A 173 -22.41 -13.57 -27.60
CA ASN A 173 -23.51 -12.89 -28.31
C ASN A 173 -23.59 -11.39 -27.98
N LYS A 174 -23.28 -10.98 -26.74
CA LYS A 174 -23.28 -9.58 -26.32
C LYS A 174 -22.06 -8.83 -26.83
N ILE A 175 -20.90 -9.47 -26.87
CA ILE A 175 -19.68 -8.94 -27.49
C ILE A 175 -19.91 -8.70 -28.99
N ARG A 176 -20.54 -9.68 -29.67
CA ARG A 176 -20.91 -9.54 -31.08
C ARG A 176 -21.88 -8.38 -31.30
N GLN A 177 -22.97 -8.28 -30.54
CA GLN A 177 -23.90 -7.13 -30.60
C GLN A 177 -23.22 -5.77 -30.35
N ILE A 178 -22.23 -5.71 -29.46
CA ILE A 178 -21.46 -4.47 -29.20
C ILE A 178 -20.60 -4.12 -30.43
N ARG A 179 -19.90 -5.09 -31.04
CA ARG A 179 -19.14 -4.89 -32.30
C ARG A 179 -20.06 -4.52 -33.47
N GLU A 180 -21.13 -5.27 -33.69
CA GLU A 180 -22.17 -5.02 -34.69
C GLU A 180 -22.74 -3.60 -34.57
N LYS A 181 -23.02 -3.10 -33.35
CA LYS A 181 -23.56 -1.75 -33.15
C LYS A 181 -22.58 -0.63 -33.50
N ALA A 182 -21.27 -0.83 -33.30
CA ALA A 182 -20.26 0.14 -33.75
C ALA A 182 -20.14 0.20 -35.28
N LEU A 183 -20.42 -0.91 -35.96
CA LEU A 183 -20.49 -0.98 -37.43
C LEU A 183 -21.84 -0.48 -37.96
N ASN A 184 -22.94 -0.70 -37.22
CA ASN A 184 -24.33 -0.37 -37.60
C ASN A 184 -25.10 0.31 -36.44
N PRO A 185 -25.09 1.66 -36.35
CA PRO A 185 -25.66 2.42 -35.22
C PRO A 185 -27.17 2.27 -34.98
N HIS A 186 -27.92 1.72 -35.93
CA HIS A 186 -29.39 1.67 -35.94
C HIS A 186 -29.99 0.44 -35.23
N SER A 187 -29.18 -0.32 -34.51
CA SER A 187 -29.57 -1.55 -33.81
C SER A 187 -30.05 -1.28 -32.36
N HIS A 188 -31.30 -1.64 -32.07
CA HIS A 188 -31.91 -1.49 -30.73
C HIS A 188 -31.89 -2.81 -29.94
N PHE A 189 -31.28 -2.80 -28.75
CA PHE A 189 -31.25 -3.95 -27.83
C PHE A 189 -31.44 -3.52 -26.36
N ASN A 190 -32.14 -4.34 -25.58
CA ASN A 190 -32.39 -4.12 -24.15
C ASN A 190 -31.31 -4.78 -23.28
N TYR A 191 -30.49 -3.99 -22.58
CA TYR A 191 -29.70 -4.48 -21.46
C TYR A 191 -29.39 -3.35 -20.45
N GLU A 192 -29.36 -3.67 -19.16
CA GLU A 192 -29.02 -2.71 -18.13
C GLU A 192 -27.49 -2.54 -18.05
N VAL A 193 -27.01 -1.32 -18.30
CA VAL A 193 -25.63 -0.90 -18.04
C VAL A 193 -25.66 0.11 -16.91
N LYS A 194 -24.84 -0.10 -15.88
CA LYS A 194 -24.60 0.89 -14.83
C LYS A 194 -23.13 1.32 -14.87
N PRO A 195 -22.83 2.63 -15.05
CA PRO A 195 -21.47 3.12 -14.98
C PRO A 195 -20.91 2.92 -13.57
N LEU A 196 -19.63 2.56 -13.48
CA LEU A 196 -18.92 2.40 -12.22
C LEU A 196 -18.31 3.72 -11.76
N GLY A 197 -18.97 4.37 -10.80
CA GLY A 197 -18.51 5.61 -10.16
C GLY A 197 -19.59 6.68 -10.13
N LYS A 198 -19.21 7.88 -9.67
CA LYS A 198 -19.98 9.08 -9.98
C LYS A 198 -19.63 9.54 -11.39
N GLU A 199 -20.56 10.25 -12.01
CA GLU A 199 -20.33 10.95 -13.29
C GLU A 199 -19.04 11.79 -13.18
N GLN A 200 -18.21 11.79 -14.24
CA GLN A 200 -16.89 12.47 -14.37
C GLN A 200 -15.61 11.73 -13.90
N ASN A 201 -15.57 10.41 -13.79
CA ASN A 201 -14.29 9.67 -13.75
C ASN A 201 -13.86 9.22 -15.16
N ASN A 202 -12.60 9.46 -15.55
CA ASN A 202 -12.04 9.21 -16.89
C ASN A 202 -12.02 7.73 -17.36
N ASN A 203 -12.43 6.76 -16.54
CA ASN A 203 -12.35 5.34 -16.88
C ASN A 203 -13.76 4.77 -17.15
N PHE A 204 -14.07 4.44 -18.40
CA PHE A 204 -15.34 3.82 -18.79
C PHE A 204 -15.40 2.35 -18.35
N ASN A 205 -15.94 2.13 -17.14
CA ASN A 205 -16.15 0.82 -16.54
C ASN A 205 -17.64 0.55 -16.33
N PHE A 206 -18.08 -0.67 -16.66
CA PHE A 206 -19.48 -1.06 -16.67
C PHE A 206 -19.69 -2.42 -16.00
N ILE A 207 -20.63 -2.52 -15.05
CA ILE A 207 -21.01 -3.81 -14.50
C ILE A 207 -21.88 -4.56 -15.52
N VAL A 208 -21.55 -5.83 -15.74
CA VAL A 208 -22.31 -6.77 -16.59
C VAL A 208 -22.80 -7.94 -15.74
N ARG A 209 -24.06 -8.34 -15.92
CA ARG A 209 -24.67 -9.52 -15.31
C ARG A 209 -25.30 -10.39 -16.41
N PHE A 210 -25.16 -11.70 -16.27
CA PHE A 210 -25.71 -12.71 -17.18
C PHE A 210 -26.83 -13.49 -16.48
N GLY A 211 -27.86 -12.74 -16.04
CA GLY A 211 -28.94 -13.25 -15.18
C GLY A 211 -28.72 -12.97 -13.68
N ASP A 212 -29.77 -13.14 -12.89
CA ASP A 212 -29.84 -12.65 -11.50
C ASP A 212 -28.91 -13.39 -10.53
N GLU A 213 -28.65 -14.68 -10.78
CA GLU A 213 -27.78 -15.53 -9.95
C GLU A 213 -26.31 -15.48 -10.37
N SER A 214 -25.99 -14.85 -11.52
CA SER A 214 -24.62 -14.77 -12.02
C SER A 214 -23.74 -13.83 -11.19
N ALA A 215 -22.47 -14.22 -10.98
CA ALA A 215 -21.47 -13.31 -10.43
C ALA A 215 -21.27 -12.11 -11.39
N PRO A 216 -21.24 -10.86 -10.90
CA PRO A 216 -21.07 -9.71 -11.76
C PRO A 216 -19.67 -9.72 -12.41
N LEU A 217 -19.62 -9.40 -13.70
CA LEU A 217 -18.39 -9.08 -14.42
C LEU A 217 -18.26 -7.57 -14.62
N VAL A 218 -17.07 -7.13 -15.01
CA VAL A 218 -16.80 -5.75 -15.43
C VAL A 218 -16.33 -5.74 -16.87
N MET A 219 -16.99 -4.94 -17.69
CA MET A 219 -16.50 -4.52 -18.99
C MET A 219 -15.76 -3.19 -18.81
N ARG A 220 -14.50 -3.14 -19.24
CA ARG A 220 -13.60 -1.98 -19.12
C ARG A 220 -13.12 -1.54 -20.48
N VAL A 221 -13.13 -0.25 -20.75
CA VAL A 221 -12.39 0.35 -21.87
C VAL A 221 -10.99 0.68 -21.38
N THR A 222 -9.97 0.29 -22.14
CA THR A 222 -8.55 0.57 -21.84
C THR A 222 -8.03 1.65 -22.78
N ASP A 223 -7.54 2.75 -22.23
CA ASP A 223 -6.96 3.89 -22.98
C ASP A 223 -5.55 3.59 -23.57
N GLU A 224 -5.22 2.30 -23.77
CA GLU A 224 -3.92 1.85 -24.26
C GLU A 224 -3.88 1.95 -25.80
N GLU A 225 -2.92 2.71 -26.35
CA GLU A 225 -2.74 2.87 -27.80
C GLU A 225 -2.26 1.57 -28.49
N SER A 226 -1.50 0.73 -27.77
CA SER A 226 -1.18 -0.65 -28.19
C SER A 226 -1.29 -1.63 -27.01
N LEU A 227 -1.63 -2.89 -27.31
CA LEU A 227 -1.75 -3.98 -26.32
C LEU A 227 -0.46 -4.79 -26.17
N SER A 228 0.64 -4.33 -26.76
CA SER A 228 1.93 -5.03 -26.85
C SER A 228 2.52 -5.36 -25.46
N LEU A 229 2.51 -4.39 -24.54
CA LEU A 229 2.99 -4.54 -23.17
C LEU A 229 2.09 -5.48 -22.35
N ASP A 230 0.76 -5.39 -22.51
CA ASP A 230 -0.16 -6.32 -21.85
C ASP A 230 0.05 -7.76 -22.34
N GLN A 231 0.14 -7.96 -23.66
CA GLN A 231 0.39 -9.27 -24.25
C GLN A 231 1.71 -9.87 -23.74
N LYS A 232 2.78 -9.06 -23.61
CA LYS A 232 4.05 -9.47 -22.99
C LYS A 232 3.79 -9.95 -21.56
N LEU A 233 3.27 -9.07 -20.70
CA LEU A 233 3.09 -9.30 -19.28
C LEU A 233 2.12 -10.44 -18.93
N ARG A 234 1.14 -10.75 -19.79
CA ARG A 234 0.25 -11.91 -19.65
C ARG A 234 0.93 -13.26 -19.90
N SER A 235 2.13 -13.25 -20.48
CA SER A 235 3.01 -14.42 -20.53
C SER A 235 3.79 -14.62 -19.22
N GLU A 236 4.02 -13.54 -18.47
CA GLU A 236 4.97 -13.51 -17.36
C GLU A 236 4.37 -13.98 -16.04
N ALA A 237 5.23 -14.34 -15.09
CA ALA A 237 4.80 -14.81 -13.76
C ALA A 237 3.97 -13.78 -12.96
N VAL A 238 4.10 -12.49 -13.29
CA VAL A 238 3.33 -11.39 -12.69
C VAL A 238 1.83 -11.42 -13.07
N SER A 239 1.47 -12.06 -14.18
CA SER A 239 0.10 -12.13 -14.72
C SER A 239 -0.95 -12.64 -13.72
N LYS A 240 -0.59 -13.52 -12.78
CA LYS A 240 -1.48 -14.02 -11.72
C LYS A 240 -2.00 -12.95 -10.76
N HIS A 241 -1.38 -11.76 -10.78
CA HIS A 241 -1.80 -10.59 -10.02
C HIS A 241 -2.73 -9.67 -10.82
N PHE A 242 -2.92 -9.89 -12.12
CA PHE A 242 -3.87 -9.11 -12.93
C PHE A 242 -5.31 -9.57 -12.70
N ASN A 243 -6.25 -8.71 -13.09
CA ASN A 243 -7.64 -9.13 -13.19
C ASN A 243 -7.76 -10.24 -14.23
N GLU A 244 -8.53 -11.27 -13.88
CA GLU A 244 -8.81 -12.37 -14.79
C GLU A 244 -9.78 -11.88 -15.86
N GLU A 245 -9.42 -12.13 -17.12
CA GLU A 245 -10.20 -11.71 -18.28
C GLU A 245 -10.70 -12.91 -19.07
N TYR A 246 -11.90 -12.77 -19.59
CA TYR A 246 -12.63 -13.80 -20.32
C TYR A 246 -12.78 -13.44 -21.80
N ALA A 247 -12.85 -12.14 -22.12
CA ALA A 247 -12.86 -11.64 -23.47
C ALA A 247 -12.05 -10.34 -23.62
N GLN A 248 -11.51 -10.11 -24.81
CA GLN A 248 -10.87 -8.86 -25.21
C GLN A 248 -11.08 -8.61 -26.70
N PHE A 249 -11.49 -7.39 -27.06
CA PHE A 249 -11.79 -7.01 -28.44
C PHE A 249 -11.61 -5.49 -28.63
N MET A 250 -11.32 -5.04 -29.86
CA MET A 250 -11.29 -3.62 -30.18
C MET A 250 -12.70 -3.07 -30.41
N HIS A 251 -12.93 -1.81 -30.05
CA HIS A 251 -14.18 -1.09 -30.29
C HIS A 251 -13.91 0.35 -30.74
N VAL A 252 -14.84 0.90 -31.53
CA VAL A 252 -14.80 2.29 -31.99
C VAL A 252 -15.59 3.17 -31.03
N PHE A 253 -14.96 4.22 -30.53
CA PHE A 253 -15.60 5.31 -29.83
C PHE A 253 -15.56 6.55 -30.73
N THR A 254 -16.68 7.26 -30.83
CA THR A 254 -16.77 8.52 -31.60
C THR A 254 -16.90 9.70 -30.66
N HIS A 255 -16.00 10.68 -30.81
CA HIS A 255 -15.98 11.90 -30.02
C HIS A 255 -15.67 13.09 -30.93
N ASP A 256 -16.56 14.09 -30.95
CA ASP A 256 -16.44 15.31 -31.75
C ASP A 256 -16.12 15.08 -33.24
N GLY A 257 -16.68 14.00 -33.81
CA GLY A 257 -16.45 13.59 -35.21
C GLY A 257 -15.15 12.81 -35.46
N SER A 258 -14.28 12.69 -34.45
CA SER A 258 -13.11 11.81 -34.49
C SER A 258 -13.46 10.40 -34.00
N ALA A 259 -12.93 9.37 -34.66
CA ALA A 259 -13.03 7.98 -34.24
C ALA A 259 -11.75 7.53 -33.54
N THR A 260 -11.87 7.02 -32.31
CA THR A 260 -10.78 6.42 -31.54
C THR A 260 -11.02 4.92 -31.38
N TYR A 261 -9.99 4.13 -31.60
CA TYR A 261 -10.03 2.67 -31.54
C TYR A 261 -9.43 2.23 -30.22
N MET A 262 -10.26 1.71 -29.31
CA MET A 262 -9.82 1.34 -27.97
C MET A 262 -10.11 -0.13 -27.70
N SER A 263 -9.25 -0.77 -26.90
CA SER A 263 -9.49 -2.14 -26.43
C SER A 263 -10.56 -2.15 -25.34
N VAL A 264 -11.43 -3.15 -25.43
CA VAL A 264 -12.48 -3.43 -24.45
C VAL A 264 -12.24 -4.84 -23.90
N ALA A 265 -12.11 -4.94 -22.59
CA ALA A 265 -11.89 -6.20 -21.90
C ALA A 265 -13.06 -6.54 -20.95
N LEU A 266 -13.38 -7.82 -20.83
CA LEU A 266 -14.37 -8.36 -19.90
C LEU A 266 -13.66 -9.23 -18.87
N GLY A 267 -13.79 -8.88 -17.59
CA GLY A 267 -13.13 -9.60 -16.49
C GLY A 267 -13.94 -9.59 -15.19
N ASN A 268 -13.36 -10.11 -14.11
CA ASN A 268 -14.06 -10.21 -12.83
C ASN A 268 -14.37 -8.84 -12.20
N PHE A 269 -15.51 -8.76 -11.51
CA PHE A 269 -15.79 -7.68 -10.55
C PHE A 269 -15.05 -7.92 -9.24
N ALA A 270 -14.29 -6.93 -8.77
CA ALA A 270 -13.61 -6.99 -7.47
C ALA A 270 -14.61 -6.84 -6.33
N ASN A 271 -14.95 -7.95 -5.66
CA ASN A 271 -16.07 -8.02 -4.71
C ASN A 271 -15.83 -7.27 -3.39
N GLN A 272 -14.59 -6.87 -3.09
CA GLN A 272 -14.23 -6.08 -1.90
C GLN A 272 -13.87 -4.62 -2.24
N GLY A 273 -13.98 -4.21 -3.52
CA GLY A 273 -13.57 -2.88 -3.98
C GLY A 273 -12.05 -2.73 -4.08
N ASP A 274 -11.56 -1.51 -3.83
CA ASP A 274 -10.13 -1.22 -3.76
C ASP A 274 -9.55 -1.40 -2.33
N LEU A 275 -8.22 -1.35 -2.18
CA LEU A 275 -7.60 -1.51 -0.86
C LEU A 275 -7.88 -0.36 0.10
N GLN A 276 -8.31 0.81 -0.38
CA GLN A 276 -8.80 1.89 0.48
C GLN A 276 -10.17 1.52 1.07
N ASN A 277 -11.07 0.94 0.27
CA ASN A 277 -12.35 0.38 0.74
C ASN A 277 -12.11 -0.74 1.77
N VAL A 278 -11.14 -1.62 1.52
CA VAL A 278 -10.74 -2.68 2.47
C VAL A 278 -10.26 -2.07 3.80
N ALA A 279 -9.37 -1.08 3.77
CA ALA A 279 -8.90 -0.39 4.99
C ALA A 279 -10.08 0.25 5.76
N GLN A 280 -10.98 0.94 5.06
CA GLN A 280 -12.18 1.54 5.65
C GLN A 280 -13.11 0.48 6.28
N SER A 281 -13.19 -0.72 5.70
CA SER A 281 -14.03 -1.82 6.22
C SER A 281 -13.54 -2.32 7.59
N ILE A 282 -12.21 -2.39 7.81
CA ILE A 282 -11.61 -2.79 9.09
C ILE A 282 -12.03 -1.82 10.20
N SER A 283 -11.96 -0.51 9.94
CA SER A 283 -12.36 0.48 10.95
C SER A 283 -13.86 0.42 11.28
N LYS A 284 -14.72 0.09 10.31
CA LYS A 284 -16.17 -0.06 10.53
C LYS A 284 -16.50 -1.34 11.31
N ALA A 285 -15.86 -2.46 10.96
CA ALA A 285 -16.16 -3.77 11.55
C ALA A 285 -15.78 -3.90 13.03
N PHE A 286 -14.76 -3.17 13.50
CA PHE A 286 -14.22 -3.28 14.87
C PHE A 286 -14.39 -2.00 15.71
N GLN A 287 -15.36 -1.15 15.37
CA GLN A 287 -15.69 0.04 16.14
C GLN A 287 -16.05 -0.33 17.58
N GLY A 288 -15.32 0.23 18.56
CA GLY A 288 -15.48 -0.08 19.98
C GLY A 288 -14.70 -1.30 20.49
N ASN A 289 -13.98 -2.04 19.65
CA ASN A 289 -13.09 -3.14 20.06
C ASN A 289 -11.65 -2.92 19.58
N GLU A 290 -10.96 -1.97 20.21
CA GLU A 290 -9.60 -1.57 19.85
C GLU A 290 -8.57 -2.72 19.89
N ARG A 291 -8.79 -3.76 20.72
CA ARG A 291 -7.90 -4.94 20.73
C ARG A 291 -8.01 -5.76 19.45
N GLN A 292 -9.23 -6.08 19.02
CA GLN A 292 -9.43 -6.81 17.76
C GLN A 292 -9.04 -5.95 16.56
N LYS A 293 -9.38 -4.66 16.58
CA LYS A 293 -9.00 -3.69 15.54
C LYS A 293 -7.49 -3.67 15.30
N ARG A 294 -6.66 -3.59 16.35
CA ARG A 294 -5.19 -3.66 16.23
C ARG A 294 -4.69 -4.96 15.58
N GLN A 295 -5.24 -6.11 16.00
CA GLN A 295 -4.89 -7.42 15.43
C GLN A 295 -5.27 -7.49 13.94
N GLN A 296 -6.42 -6.93 13.56
CA GLN A 296 -6.92 -6.93 12.20
C GLN A 296 -6.20 -5.94 11.29
N ILE A 297 -5.83 -4.75 11.78
CA ILE A 297 -4.93 -3.83 11.08
C ILE A 297 -3.62 -4.55 10.76
N ALA A 298 -2.96 -5.13 11.76
CA ALA A 298 -1.70 -5.85 11.57
C ALA A 298 -1.82 -7.02 10.57
N ALA A 299 -2.84 -7.86 10.73
CA ALA A 299 -3.04 -9.03 9.88
C ALA A 299 -3.32 -8.66 8.41
N ASN A 300 -4.30 -7.77 8.17
CA ASN A 300 -4.68 -7.36 6.82
C ASN A 300 -3.57 -6.57 6.14
N THR A 301 -2.93 -5.62 6.84
CA THR A 301 -1.79 -4.87 6.28
C THR A 301 -0.68 -5.81 5.85
N THR A 302 -0.29 -6.76 6.71
CA THR A 302 0.72 -7.78 6.37
C THR A 302 0.29 -8.65 5.19
N HIS A 303 -0.98 -9.04 5.10
CA HIS A 303 -1.52 -9.90 4.05
C HIS A 303 -1.53 -9.21 2.68
N TYR A 304 -2.06 -7.99 2.59
CA TYR A 304 -2.14 -7.26 1.32
C TYR A 304 -0.76 -6.76 0.86
N PHE A 305 0.07 -6.20 1.75
CA PHE A 305 1.38 -5.70 1.35
C PHE A 305 2.38 -6.80 1.00
N LYS A 306 2.22 -8.03 1.51
CA LYS A 306 2.97 -9.20 0.98
C LYS A 306 2.64 -9.50 -0.47
N GLN A 307 1.38 -9.33 -0.86
CA GLN A 307 0.94 -9.53 -2.25
C GLN A 307 1.41 -8.38 -3.15
N ILE A 308 1.31 -7.12 -2.71
CA ILE A 308 1.84 -5.95 -3.44
C ILE A 308 3.35 -6.08 -3.65
N ALA A 309 4.12 -6.34 -2.58
CA ALA A 309 5.58 -6.48 -2.69
C ALA A 309 5.98 -7.64 -3.62
N LYS A 310 5.24 -8.75 -3.59
CA LYS A 310 5.43 -9.86 -4.53
C LYS A 310 5.13 -9.45 -5.98
N PHE A 311 3.99 -8.81 -6.21
CA PHE A 311 3.58 -8.31 -7.52
C PHE A 311 4.66 -7.38 -8.12
N LEU A 312 5.11 -6.37 -7.37
CA LEU A 312 6.10 -5.40 -7.85
C LEU A 312 7.47 -6.04 -8.09
N THR A 313 7.90 -6.97 -7.24
CA THR A 313 9.17 -7.72 -7.43
C THR A 313 9.10 -8.66 -8.65
N GLU A 314 7.92 -9.15 -9.02
CA GLU A 314 7.72 -9.94 -10.24
C GLU A 314 7.57 -9.06 -11.50
N LEU A 315 7.00 -7.85 -11.37
CA LEU A 315 6.94 -6.85 -12.44
C LEU A 315 8.35 -6.37 -12.82
N GLU A 316 9.16 -6.03 -11.81
CA GLU A 316 10.57 -5.62 -11.96
C GLU A 316 11.40 -6.70 -12.66
N LYS A 317 11.18 -7.98 -12.35
CA LYS A 317 11.83 -9.12 -13.03
C LYS A 317 11.43 -9.25 -14.50
N GLY A 318 10.25 -8.78 -14.89
CA GLY A 318 9.81 -8.67 -16.28
C GLY A 318 10.41 -7.47 -17.04
N GLY A 319 11.24 -6.65 -16.37
CA GLY A 319 11.75 -5.40 -16.91
C GLY A 319 10.67 -4.33 -17.05
N VAL A 320 9.74 -4.27 -16.10
CA VAL A 320 8.60 -3.34 -16.10
C VAL A 320 8.44 -2.71 -14.71
N TRP A 321 8.01 -1.46 -14.66
CA TRP A 321 7.81 -0.69 -13.43
C TRP A 321 6.44 0.00 -13.42
N HIS A 322 5.90 0.25 -12.23
CA HIS A 322 4.59 0.89 -12.02
C HIS A 322 4.76 2.24 -11.30
N PRO A 323 4.58 3.38 -11.99
CA PRO A 323 4.78 4.72 -11.43
C PRO A 323 3.56 5.30 -10.69
N ASP A 324 2.44 4.60 -10.58
CA ASP A 324 1.21 5.11 -9.94
C ASP A 324 0.70 4.15 -8.84
N ILE A 325 1.57 3.77 -7.91
CA ILE A 325 1.23 2.88 -6.80
C ILE A 325 0.46 3.69 -5.73
N LYS A 326 -0.84 3.40 -5.59
CA LYS A 326 -1.75 3.98 -4.59
C LYS A 326 -2.88 2.98 -4.28
N LEU A 327 -3.50 3.04 -3.11
CA LEU A 327 -4.47 2.00 -2.68
C LEU A 327 -5.66 1.82 -3.64
N THR A 328 -6.10 2.88 -4.31
CA THR A 328 -7.23 2.84 -5.27
C THR A 328 -6.91 2.12 -6.59
N ASN A 329 -5.63 1.91 -6.92
CA ASN A 329 -5.20 1.15 -8.10
C ASN A 329 -5.07 -0.36 -7.83
N PHE A 330 -5.10 -0.77 -6.56
CA PHE A 330 -5.09 -2.18 -6.16
C PHE A 330 -6.51 -2.60 -5.75
N LEU A 331 -7.11 -3.49 -6.54
CA LEU A 331 -8.40 -4.08 -6.24
C LEU A 331 -8.25 -5.28 -5.31
N SER A 332 -9.31 -5.62 -4.59
CA SER A 332 -9.38 -6.85 -3.82
C SER A 332 -10.57 -7.72 -4.23
N HIS A 333 -10.28 -8.98 -4.52
CA HIS A 333 -11.25 -10.01 -4.88
C HIS A 333 -10.90 -11.28 -4.11
N ASP A 334 -11.80 -11.75 -3.25
CA ASP A 334 -11.60 -12.91 -2.35
C ASP A 334 -10.30 -12.86 -1.53
N ASN A 335 -9.96 -11.67 -1.03
CA ASN A 335 -8.73 -11.31 -0.31
C ASN A 335 -7.43 -11.44 -1.13
N ARG A 336 -7.52 -11.64 -2.45
CA ARG A 336 -6.38 -11.52 -3.39
C ARG A 336 -6.24 -10.06 -3.85
N VAL A 337 -5.01 -9.55 -3.90
CA VAL A 337 -4.71 -8.28 -4.57
C VAL A 337 -4.74 -8.50 -6.08
N VAL A 338 -5.53 -7.69 -6.76
CA VAL A 338 -5.77 -7.75 -8.20
C VAL A 338 -5.50 -6.38 -8.82
N VAL A 339 -4.66 -6.33 -9.85
CA VAL A 339 -4.33 -5.11 -10.58
C VAL A 339 -5.13 -5.06 -11.88
N SER A 340 -5.89 -3.99 -12.05
CA SER A 340 -6.68 -3.72 -13.25
C SER A 340 -6.03 -2.62 -14.07
N ASP A 341 -5.79 -1.44 -13.48
CA ASP A 341 -5.15 -0.34 -14.18
C ASP A 341 -3.65 -0.61 -14.38
N ARG A 342 -3.21 -0.63 -15.64
CA ARG A 342 -1.85 -0.99 -16.07
C ARG A 342 -1.32 -0.06 -17.16
N LYS A 343 -2.12 0.91 -17.61
CA LYS A 343 -1.78 1.87 -18.68
C LYS A 343 -0.62 2.81 -18.31
N THR A 344 -0.27 2.87 -17.02
CA THR A 344 0.87 3.63 -16.50
C THR A 344 2.16 2.81 -16.44
N PHE A 345 2.15 1.51 -16.73
CA PHE A 345 3.35 0.69 -16.68
C PHE A 345 4.37 1.10 -17.75
N ILE A 346 5.65 1.04 -17.40
CA ILE A 346 6.76 1.47 -18.26
C ILE A 346 7.86 0.41 -18.31
N GLU A 347 8.56 0.32 -19.43
CA GLU A 347 9.68 -0.61 -19.66
C GLU A 347 11.07 0.02 -19.46
N THR A 348 11.12 1.24 -18.92
CA THR A 348 12.36 1.98 -18.65
C THR A 348 12.64 2.00 -17.13
N PRO A 349 13.85 1.62 -16.67
CA PRO A 349 14.21 1.67 -15.25
C PRO A 349 14.46 3.09 -14.73
N THR A 350 14.75 4.03 -15.64
CA THR A 350 15.09 5.44 -15.42
C THR A 350 14.40 6.33 -16.46
N PRO A 351 13.05 6.39 -16.51
CA PRO A 351 12.32 7.31 -17.39
C PRO A 351 12.63 8.77 -17.02
N ALA A 352 12.39 9.69 -17.97
CA ALA A 352 12.29 11.10 -17.63
C ALA A 352 10.93 11.40 -16.95
N ALA A 353 10.88 12.43 -16.11
CA ALA A 353 9.66 12.83 -15.40
C ALA A 353 8.45 13.08 -16.33
N GLN A 354 8.68 13.58 -17.54
CA GLN A 354 7.62 13.78 -18.55
C GLN A 354 7.03 12.49 -19.13
N ASP A 355 7.76 11.37 -19.06
CA ASP A 355 7.35 10.07 -19.59
C ASP A 355 6.61 9.23 -18.52
N MET A 356 6.40 9.79 -17.32
CA MET A 356 5.74 9.13 -16.19
C MET A 356 4.33 9.69 -15.96
N SER A 357 3.33 8.80 -15.91
CA SER A 357 1.99 9.12 -15.41
C SER A 357 1.87 8.69 -13.94
N THR A 358 1.67 9.64 -13.03
CA THR A 358 1.70 9.40 -11.57
C THR A 358 0.78 10.35 -10.80
N THR A 359 0.26 9.90 -9.65
CA THR A 359 -0.51 10.73 -8.73
C THR A 359 0.43 11.53 -7.83
N VAL A 360 0.42 12.85 -7.97
CA VAL A 360 1.35 13.78 -7.29
C VAL A 360 1.40 13.59 -5.76
N MET A 361 0.27 13.30 -5.10
CA MET A 361 0.25 13.05 -3.64
C MET A 361 1.01 11.78 -3.20
N TYR A 362 1.30 10.87 -4.13
CA TYR A 362 2.12 9.68 -3.88
C TYR A 362 3.54 9.82 -4.46
N ALA A 363 3.82 10.89 -5.21
CA ALA A 363 5.09 11.05 -5.89
C ALA A 363 6.26 11.18 -4.90
N ALA A 364 7.40 10.59 -5.25
CA ALA A 364 8.62 10.75 -4.48
C ALA A 364 9.22 12.17 -4.66
N PRO A 365 10.03 12.66 -3.71
CA PRO A 365 10.60 14.02 -3.76
C PRO A 365 11.29 14.36 -5.08
N GLU A 366 12.03 13.41 -5.67
CA GLU A 366 12.71 13.60 -6.97
C GLU A 366 11.76 13.89 -8.15
N PHE A 367 10.51 13.39 -8.11
CA PHE A 367 9.47 13.76 -9.07
C PHE A 367 8.76 15.05 -8.65
N ALA A 368 8.46 15.21 -7.35
CA ALA A 368 7.80 16.40 -6.82
C ALA A 368 8.62 17.68 -7.08
N ASP A 369 9.95 17.59 -6.98
CA ASP A 369 10.89 18.67 -7.33
C ASP A 369 10.80 19.07 -8.81
N CYS A 370 10.32 18.19 -9.70
CA CYS A 370 10.11 18.47 -11.12
C CYS A 370 8.77 19.18 -11.39
N MET A 371 7.86 19.24 -10.41
CA MET A 371 6.57 19.91 -10.52
C MET A 371 6.66 21.41 -10.18
N ASN A 372 5.69 22.18 -10.68
CA ASN A 372 5.49 23.57 -10.27
C ASN A 372 4.97 23.65 -8.81
N ARG A 373 4.98 24.86 -8.21
CA ARG A 373 4.55 25.08 -6.81
C ARG A 373 3.12 24.63 -6.50
N THR A 374 2.26 24.52 -7.50
CA THR A 374 0.86 24.08 -7.36
C THR A 374 0.70 22.57 -7.54
N GLY A 375 1.75 21.82 -7.91
CA GLY A 375 1.66 20.40 -8.24
C GLY A 375 0.82 20.10 -9.48
N THR A 376 0.54 21.09 -10.33
CA THR A 376 -0.40 20.98 -11.46
C THR A 376 0.27 20.79 -12.82
N ALA A 377 1.58 20.98 -12.94
CA ALA A 377 2.33 20.75 -14.18
C ALA A 377 3.83 20.56 -13.88
N LEU A 378 4.53 19.85 -14.77
CA LEU A 378 5.99 19.78 -14.77
C LEU A 378 6.60 21.15 -15.13
N VAL A 379 7.72 21.47 -14.49
CA VAL A 379 8.59 22.60 -14.87
C VAL A 379 9.40 22.18 -16.08
N ALA A 380 9.29 22.92 -17.20
CA ALA A 380 9.90 22.55 -18.47
C ALA A 380 11.42 22.26 -18.40
N THR A 381 12.16 22.96 -17.54
CA THR A 381 13.61 22.76 -17.33
C THR A 381 13.96 21.50 -16.52
N LYS A 382 12.97 20.83 -15.93
CA LYS A 382 13.10 19.58 -15.16
C LYS A 382 12.30 18.40 -15.76
N ALA A 383 11.60 18.63 -16.87
CA ALA A 383 10.79 17.60 -17.55
C ALA A 383 11.63 16.38 -17.97
N THR A 384 12.92 16.59 -18.28
CA THR A 384 13.89 15.56 -18.68
C THR A 384 14.67 14.95 -17.53
N THR A 385 14.31 15.21 -16.26
CA THR A 385 15.00 14.62 -15.11
C THR A 385 14.71 13.12 -15.03
N GLU A 386 15.76 12.29 -15.07
CA GLU A 386 15.66 10.84 -14.95
C GLU A 386 15.35 10.39 -13.51
N ILE A 387 14.42 9.45 -13.36
CA ILE A 387 13.92 9.00 -12.04
C ILE A 387 14.11 7.49 -11.90
N ALA A 388 14.89 7.05 -10.91
CA ALA A 388 15.14 5.63 -10.67
C ALA A 388 13.89 4.91 -10.16
N MET A 389 13.32 4.00 -10.96
CA MET A 389 12.01 3.43 -10.68
C MET A 389 11.94 2.51 -9.46
N GLN A 390 13.00 1.78 -9.13
CA GLN A 390 12.99 0.90 -7.94
C GLN A 390 12.78 1.70 -6.64
N PRO A 391 13.60 2.73 -6.30
CA PRO A 391 13.37 3.56 -5.11
C PRO A 391 12.13 4.46 -5.23
N TYR A 392 11.69 4.81 -6.44
CA TYR A 392 10.43 5.52 -6.65
C TYR A 392 9.22 4.67 -6.23
N MET A 393 9.14 3.43 -6.72
CA MET A 393 8.10 2.47 -6.31
C MET A 393 8.16 2.16 -4.82
N ALA A 394 9.37 2.07 -4.23
CA ALA A 394 9.55 1.87 -2.80
C ALA A 394 8.87 2.99 -1.99
N TRP A 395 9.12 4.26 -2.34
CA TRP A 395 8.47 5.41 -1.70
C TRP A 395 6.94 5.31 -1.77
N GLN A 396 6.39 5.04 -2.95
CA GLN A 396 4.94 4.92 -3.13
C GLN A 396 4.32 3.79 -2.31
N VAL A 397 4.98 2.62 -2.21
CA VAL A 397 4.55 1.52 -1.34
C VAL A 397 4.57 1.95 0.13
N GLY A 398 5.55 2.75 0.55
CA GLY A 398 5.62 3.30 1.90
C GLY A 398 4.46 4.25 2.23
N LEU A 399 4.12 5.16 1.30
CA LEU A 399 2.96 6.05 1.46
C LEU A 399 1.63 5.28 1.44
N ALA A 400 1.45 4.32 0.53
CA ALA A 400 0.27 3.46 0.52
C ALA A 400 0.14 2.63 1.81
N LEU A 401 1.26 2.20 2.40
CA LEU A 401 1.30 1.49 3.68
C LEU A 401 0.86 2.39 4.84
N LYS A 402 1.36 3.64 4.90
CA LYS A 402 0.86 4.65 5.86
C LYS A 402 -0.65 4.89 5.66
N GLU A 403 -1.09 5.16 4.43
CA GLU A 403 -2.50 5.43 4.10
C GLU A 403 -3.41 4.27 4.57
N PHE A 404 -3.03 3.02 4.29
CA PHE A 404 -3.83 1.84 4.65
C PHE A 404 -4.01 1.74 6.17
N MET A 405 -2.91 1.91 6.92
CA MET A 405 -2.93 1.85 8.38
C MET A 405 -3.74 3.00 8.98
N LEU A 406 -3.53 4.25 8.53
CA LEU A 406 -4.25 5.42 9.01
C LEU A 406 -5.76 5.34 8.71
N THR A 407 -6.11 4.89 7.50
CA THR A 407 -7.50 4.66 7.07
C THR A 407 -8.18 3.57 7.89
N ALA A 408 -7.47 2.49 8.24
CA ALA A 408 -7.99 1.43 9.09
C ALA A 408 -8.06 1.81 10.59
N ILE A 409 -7.28 2.80 11.04
CA ILE A 409 -7.35 3.37 12.40
C ILE A 409 -8.55 4.32 12.53
N ARG A 410 -8.75 5.23 11.57
CA ARG A 410 -9.73 6.33 11.67
C ARG A 410 -11.07 6.05 10.98
N GLY A 411 -11.05 5.21 9.95
CA GLY A 411 -12.23 4.87 9.15
C GLY A 411 -12.73 6.01 8.29
N HIS A 412 -13.86 5.75 7.61
CA HIS A 412 -14.47 6.68 6.66
C HIS A 412 -15.27 7.81 7.37
N LYS A 413 -14.68 8.49 8.35
CA LYS A 413 -15.00 9.92 8.53
C LYS A 413 -14.55 10.59 7.23
N LEU A 414 -15.50 10.95 6.36
CA LEU A 414 -15.18 11.74 5.18
C LEU A 414 -14.38 12.97 5.60
N GLU A 415 -13.56 13.53 4.71
CA GLU A 415 -12.91 14.83 4.93
C GLU A 415 -13.92 15.96 5.24
N LYS A 416 -15.22 15.73 4.99
CA LYS A 416 -16.33 16.60 5.34
C LYS A 416 -16.77 16.53 6.81
N THR A 417 -16.35 15.52 7.58
CA THR A 417 -16.68 15.33 9.01
C THR A 417 -15.47 15.21 9.93
N LEU A 418 -14.25 15.27 9.40
CA LEU A 418 -13.04 15.50 10.18
C LEU A 418 -12.92 16.98 10.57
N SER A 419 -12.57 17.26 11.83
CA SER A 419 -12.16 18.61 12.22
C SER A 419 -10.86 19.01 11.52
N ASN A 420 -10.56 20.32 11.45
CA ASN A 420 -9.30 20.80 10.86
C ASN A 420 -8.08 20.27 11.63
N GLU A 421 -8.19 20.10 12.95
CA GLU A 421 -7.19 19.46 13.80
C GLU A 421 -6.98 17.98 13.42
N GLU A 422 -8.06 17.21 13.25
CA GLU A 422 -7.95 15.81 12.82
C GLU A 422 -7.27 15.71 11.44
N LYS A 423 -7.56 16.63 10.51
CA LYS A 423 -6.89 16.68 9.20
C LYS A 423 -5.41 17.02 9.32
N ALA A 424 -5.05 18.03 10.12
CA ALA A 424 -3.66 18.41 10.36
C ALA A 424 -2.84 17.22 10.88
N VAL A 425 -3.34 16.50 11.89
CA VAL A 425 -2.66 15.31 12.43
C VAL A 425 -2.60 14.15 11.42
N PHE A 426 -3.54 14.04 10.48
CA PHE A 426 -3.44 13.04 9.39
C PHE A 426 -2.32 13.40 8.40
N ALA A 427 -2.28 14.65 7.96
CA ALA A 427 -1.25 15.15 7.05
C ALA A 427 0.14 15.05 7.70
N GLU A 428 0.26 15.45 8.97
CA GLU A 428 1.48 15.32 9.77
C GLU A 428 1.94 13.85 9.86
N ALA A 429 1.05 12.89 10.13
CA ALA A 429 1.43 11.48 10.19
C ALA A 429 1.86 10.89 8.83
N MET A 430 1.33 11.41 7.72
CA MET A 430 1.75 11.05 6.36
C MET A 430 3.14 11.61 6.03
N ASP A 431 3.38 12.88 6.32
CA ASP A 431 4.60 13.62 5.93
C ASP A 431 5.77 13.39 6.90
N THR A 432 5.51 13.43 8.20
CA THR A 432 6.53 13.36 9.25
C THR A 432 7.14 11.96 9.36
N ARG A 433 8.48 11.91 9.44
CA ARG A 433 9.26 10.73 9.85
C ARG A 433 9.54 10.78 11.35
N GLY A 434 9.50 9.62 12.00
CA GLY A 434 9.58 9.50 13.46
C GLY A 434 8.24 9.72 14.17
N TYR A 435 7.12 9.81 13.44
CA TYR A 435 5.81 10.06 14.03
C TYR A 435 5.38 8.86 14.91
N ASP A 436 5.10 9.10 16.21
CA ASP A 436 4.67 8.02 17.10
C ASP A 436 3.21 7.64 16.83
N ILE A 437 3.02 6.55 16.08
CA ILE A 437 1.73 5.91 15.80
C ILE A 437 0.88 5.64 17.07
N SER A 438 1.48 5.63 18.26
CA SER A 438 0.78 5.52 19.55
C SER A 438 -0.13 6.73 19.84
N GLN A 439 0.13 7.91 19.25
CA GLN A 439 -0.75 9.09 19.32
C GLN A 439 -2.10 8.84 18.63
N LEU A 440 -2.12 8.00 17.58
CA LEU A 440 -3.29 7.68 16.78
C LEU A 440 -3.97 6.37 17.21
N LEU A 441 -3.19 5.41 17.67
CA LEU A 441 -3.66 4.09 18.05
C LEU A 441 -3.04 3.68 19.41
N PRO A 442 -3.70 4.01 20.54
CA PRO A 442 -3.17 3.71 21.86
C PRO A 442 -2.83 2.24 22.05
N ASN A 443 -1.60 1.98 22.52
CA ASN A 443 -0.99 0.65 22.66
C ASN A 443 -1.02 -0.16 21.35
N PRO A 444 -0.36 0.31 20.26
CA PRO A 444 -0.55 -0.21 18.89
C PRO A 444 -0.11 -1.68 18.72
N GLY A 445 0.81 -2.16 19.57
CA GLY A 445 1.38 -3.50 19.50
C GLY A 445 2.56 -3.58 18.52
N TYR A 446 3.42 -4.60 18.70
CA TYR A 446 4.70 -4.69 17.98
C TYR A 446 4.51 -4.80 16.46
N GLN A 447 3.47 -5.51 16.01
CA GLN A 447 3.17 -5.68 14.58
C GLN A 447 2.91 -4.33 13.90
N VAL A 448 2.08 -3.48 14.51
CA VAL A 448 1.75 -2.16 13.98
C VAL A 448 2.96 -1.24 14.02
N GLN A 449 3.76 -1.28 15.09
CA GLN A 449 5.00 -0.49 15.20
C GLN A 449 6.04 -0.91 14.15
N ASN A 450 6.24 -2.22 13.93
CA ASN A 450 7.17 -2.73 12.93
C ASN A 450 6.72 -2.43 11.50
N LEU A 451 5.41 -2.49 11.22
CA LEU A 451 4.84 -2.08 9.92
C LEU A 451 5.00 -0.57 9.67
N TRP A 452 4.79 0.26 10.68
CA TRP A 452 5.00 1.71 10.59
C TRP A 452 6.48 2.03 10.31
N LEU A 453 7.40 1.40 11.03
CA LEU A 453 8.85 1.53 10.78
C LEU A 453 9.22 1.11 9.35
N LEU A 454 8.64 0.03 8.81
CA LEU A 454 8.86 -0.33 7.40
C LEU A 454 8.37 0.74 6.42
N ALA A 455 7.25 1.41 6.70
CA ALA A 455 6.76 2.51 5.89
C ALA A 455 7.77 3.69 5.88
N GLU A 456 8.30 4.06 7.04
CA GLU A 456 9.27 5.15 7.19
C GLU A 456 10.65 4.85 6.60
N GLU A 457 11.01 3.57 6.49
CA GLU A 457 12.20 3.09 5.78
C GLU A 457 12.01 2.99 4.26
N LEU A 458 10.77 2.87 3.79
CA LEU A 458 10.44 3.01 2.38
C LEU A 458 10.40 4.48 1.93
N THR A 459 10.03 5.41 2.82
CA THR A 459 9.89 6.85 2.54
C THR A 459 11.07 7.71 3.05
N HIS A 460 12.33 7.29 2.82
CA HIS A 460 13.46 8.22 2.99
C HIS A 460 13.48 9.24 1.86
N MET A 461 13.76 10.52 2.17
CA MET A 461 13.81 11.60 1.16
C MET A 461 14.79 11.26 0.03
N LYS A 462 15.99 10.81 0.38
CA LYS A 462 17.01 10.37 -0.58
C LYS A 462 16.71 8.96 -1.10
N ALA A 463 16.67 8.80 -2.42
CA ALA A 463 16.31 7.55 -3.09
C ALA A 463 17.18 6.35 -2.66
N GLU A 464 18.51 6.54 -2.56
CA GLU A 464 19.47 5.51 -2.17
C GLU A 464 19.33 5.03 -0.71
N ARG A 465 18.67 5.84 0.13
CA ARG A 465 18.40 5.51 1.55
C ARG A 465 17.09 4.75 1.75
N ARG A 466 16.28 4.55 0.72
CA ARG A 466 15.03 3.78 0.82
C ARG A 466 15.33 2.29 0.94
N LEU A 467 14.45 1.57 1.64
CA LEU A 467 14.45 0.12 1.71
C LEU A 467 14.04 -0.44 0.33
N SER A 468 14.73 -1.48 -0.15
CA SER A 468 14.34 -2.13 -1.41
C SER A 468 13.04 -2.93 -1.23
N LEU A 469 12.29 -3.09 -2.33
CA LEU A 469 11.03 -3.86 -2.28
C LEU A 469 11.25 -5.34 -1.93
N SER A 470 12.40 -5.91 -2.29
CA SER A 470 12.80 -7.27 -1.93
C SER A 470 13.13 -7.41 -0.43
N ALA A 471 13.86 -6.45 0.16
CA ALA A 471 14.11 -6.41 1.60
C ALA A 471 12.81 -6.21 2.39
N PHE A 472 11.93 -5.30 1.93
CA PHE A 472 10.58 -5.11 2.48
C PHE A 472 9.76 -6.41 2.44
N GLN A 473 9.72 -7.11 1.30
CA GLN A 473 9.01 -8.39 1.16
C GLN A 473 9.48 -9.44 2.18
N LYS A 474 10.79 -9.51 2.42
CA LYS A 474 11.39 -10.41 3.42
C LYS A 474 11.02 -9.99 4.85
N LEU A 475 11.19 -8.71 5.19
CA LEU A 475 10.90 -8.19 6.54
C LEU A 475 9.41 -8.27 6.92
N LEU A 476 8.49 -8.18 5.94
CA LEU A 476 7.05 -8.44 6.15
C LEU A 476 6.76 -9.85 6.73
N THR A 477 7.67 -10.82 6.60
CA THR A 477 7.52 -12.14 7.23
C THR A 477 7.86 -12.15 8.72
N HIS A 478 8.50 -11.09 9.23
CA HIS A 478 9.03 -10.99 10.59
C HIS A 478 8.41 -9.86 11.43
N VAL A 479 7.39 -9.15 10.94
CA VAL A 479 6.74 -8.04 11.67
C VAL A 479 6.11 -8.46 13.01
N ASN A 480 5.92 -9.75 13.26
CA ASN A 480 5.49 -10.30 14.56
C ASN A 480 6.59 -10.34 15.63
N GLN A 481 7.86 -10.11 15.28
CA GLN A 481 8.97 -10.14 16.23
C GLN A 481 8.94 -8.93 17.19
N PRO A 482 9.46 -9.05 18.42
CA PRO A 482 9.67 -7.91 19.32
C PRO A 482 10.50 -6.81 18.64
N PRO A 483 10.24 -5.51 18.88
CA PRO A 483 10.81 -4.42 18.07
C PRO A 483 12.34 -4.40 17.99
N LEU A 484 13.04 -4.85 19.03
CA LEU A 484 14.50 -4.95 19.05
C LEU A 484 15.05 -6.08 18.19
N GLN A 485 14.32 -7.20 18.09
CA GLN A 485 14.69 -8.32 17.21
C GLN A 485 14.36 -7.95 15.76
N PHE A 486 13.22 -7.28 15.54
CA PHE A 486 12.87 -6.74 14.23
C PHE A 486 13.87 -5.68 13.73
N ALA A 487 14.29 -4.75 14.60
CA ALA A 487 15.32 -3.76 14.27
C ALA A 487 16.65 -4.41 13.88
N ALA A 488 17.05 -5.51 14.54
CA ALA A 488 18.26 -6.26 14.17
C ALA A 488 18.13 -6.97 12.80
N LEU A 489 16.93 -7.40 12.41
CA LEU A 489 16.68 -7.94 11.06
C LEU A 489 16.70 -6.83 10.00
N LEU A 490 16.07 -5.68 10.28
CA LEU A 490 16.12 -4.50 9.40
C LEU A 490 17.57 -4.03 9.18
N GLU A 491 18.37 -3.99 10.24
CA GLU A 491 19.79 -3.64 10.21
C GLU A 491 20.61 -4.61 9.36
N ALA A 492 20.25 -5.89 9.33
CA ALA A 492 20.91 -6.90 8.50
C ALA A 492 20.55 -6.79 7.00
N GLU A 493 19.34 -6.32 6.66
CA GLU A 493 18.93 -6.07 5.27
C GLU A 493 19.41 -4.72 4.72
N LYS A 494 19.47 -3.69 5.57
CA LYS A 494 19.95 -2.36 5.21
C LYS A 494 20.69 -1.72 6.39
N PRO A 495 22.02 -1.82 6.48
CA PRO A 495 22.80 -1.33 7.62
C PRO A 495 22.61 0.16 7.90
N ALA A 496 22.62 0.54 9.18
CA ALA A 496 22.58 1.93 9.61
C ALA A 496 23.86 2.72 9.26
N ASP A 497 24.93 2.07 8.78
CA ASP A 497 26.07 2.76 8.14
C ASP A 497 25.64 3.51 6.87
N GLU A 498 24.68 2.98 6.10
CA GLU A 498 24.11 3.65 4.91
C GLU A 498 23.24 4.87 5.28
N VAL A 499 22.85 4.97 6.56
CA VAL A 499 21.91 5.98 7.08
C VAL A 499 22.59 6.96 8.07
N GLY A 500 23.71 6.56 8.70
CA GLY A 500 24.56 7.38 9.58
C GLY A 500 24.60 7.00 11.07
N TYR A 501 23.95 5.92 11.52
CA TYR A 501 23.67 5.70 12.97
C TYR A 501 24.38 4.51 13.63
N SER A 502 25.14 3.70 12.89
CA SER A 502 25.82 2.49 13.37
C SER A 502 26.62 2.70 14.67
N LYS A 503 27.42 3.78 14.73
CA LYS A 503 28.25 4.14 15.89
C LYS A 503 27.42 4.39 17.15
N LEU A 504 26.31 5.11 17.03
CA LEU A 504 25.40 5.43 18.14
C LEU A 504 24.69 4.16 18.63
N VAL A 505 24.16 3.35 17.72
CA VAL A 505 23.52 2.06 18.06
C VAL A 505 24.52 1.13 18.75
N ALA A 506 25.75 1.02 18.25
CA ALA A 506 26.81 0.21 18.86
C ALA A 506 27.27 0.75 20.23
N ALA A 507 27.22 2.06 20.46
CA ALA A 507 27.52 2.67 21.76
C ALA A 507 26.41 2.39 22.79
N ILE A 508 25.14 2.56 22.39
CA ILE A 508 23.96 2.23 23.22
C ILE A 508 23.96 0.73 23.57
N LEU A 509 24.17 -0.17 22.61
CA LEU A 509 24.23 -1.60 22.85
C LEU A 509 25.37 -2.00 23.80
N ARG A 510 26.55 -1.37 23.68
CA ARG A 510 27.65 -1.55 24.63
C ARG A 510 27.28 -1.07 26.05
N ARG A 511 26.65 0.10 26.18
CA ARG A 511 26.19 0.61 27.49
C ARG A 511 25.13 -0.29 28.13
N LEU A 512 24.18 -0.79 27.34
CA LEU A 512 23.14 -1.73 27.78
C LEU A 512 23.70 -3.08 28.26
N HIS A 513 24.83 -3.51 27.72
CA HIS A 513 25.50 -4.75 28.16
C HIS A 513 26.34 -4.54 29.44
N ASN A 514 26.71 -3.30 29.76
CA ASN A 514 27.44 -2.98 30.98
C ASN A 514 26.59 -3.28 32.23
N ARG A 515 27.21 -3.86 33.26
CA ARG A 515 26.57 -4.17 34.55
C ARG A 515 26.90 -3.17 35.67
N SER A 516 27.79 -2.21 35.43
CA SER A 516 28.09 -1.15 36.39
C SER A 516 26.85 -0.33 36.77
N PRO A 517 26.83 0.23 38.00
CA PRO A 517 25.80 1.18 38.42
C PRO A 517 25.78 2.44 37.54
N LEU A 518 24.73 3.25 37.69
CA LEU A 518 24.59 4.55 37.06
C LEU A 518 25.14 5.63 37.99
N ASP A 519 26.42 5.96 37.79
CA ASP A 519 27.03 7.18 38.33
C ASP A 519 26.71 8.41 37.44
N ASN A 520 27.15 9.59 37.86
CA ASN A 520 26.88 10.82 37.13
C ASN A 520 27.51 10.85 35.72
N GLU A 521 28.73 10.33 35.56
CA GLU A 521 29.44 10.23 34.28
C GLU A 521 28.71 9.30 33.30
N ALA A 522 28.20 8.18 33.81
CA ALA A 522 27.33 7.29 33.05
C ALA A 522 26.01 7.95 32.63
N LEU A 523 25.38 8.73 33.51
CA LEU A 523 24.14 9.44 33.19
C LEU A 523 24.37 10.55 32.16
N GLU A 524 25.47 11.28 32.25
CA GLU A 524 25.90 12.28 31.26
C GLU A 524 26.15 11.63 29.89
N THR A 525 26.87 10.50 29.85
CA THR A 525 27.07 9.70 28.63
C THR A 525 25.75 9.17 28.05
N ILE A 526 24.80 8.82 28.90
CA ILE A 526 23.47 8.36 28.45
C ILE A 526 22.61 9.53 27.97
N ASN A 527 22.75 10.71 28.57
CA ASN A 527 22.07 11.91 28.13
C ASN A 527 22.57 12.38 26.77
N SER A 528 23.88 12.29 26.49
CA SER A 528 24.39 12.59 25.15
C SER A 528 23.89 11.58 24.11
N TYR A 529 23.65 10.31 24.48
CA TYR A 529 22.92 9.38 23.61
C TYR A 529 21.45 9.78 23.43
N PHE A 530 20.72 10.22 24.47
CA PHE A 530 19.35 10.68 24.32
C PHE A 530 19.24 11.97 23.50
N ALA A 531 20.16 12.92 23.68
CA ALA A 531 20.26 14.14 22.88
C ALA A 531 20.54 13.79 21.41
N ALA A 532 21.54 12.95 21.14
CA ALA A 532 21.82 12.48 19.78
C ALA A 532 20.65 11.69 19.16
N ILE A 533 19.86 10.96 19.95
CA ILE A 533 18.61 10.33 19.48
C ILE A 533 17.53 11.37 19.20
N TYR A 534 17.39 12.41 20.03
CA TYR A 534 16.36 13.46 19.90
C TYR A 534 16.63 14.37 18.70
N GLU A 535 17.86 14.86 18.55
CA GLU A 535 18.35 15.58 17.35
C GLU A 535 18.10 14.78 16.07
N ASN A 536 18.14 13.44 16.16
CA ASN A 536 17.87 12.53 15.05
C ASN A 536 16.48 11.86 15.10
N ALA A 537 15.57 12.29 15.97
CA ALA A 537 14.25 11.66 16.10
C ALA A 537 13.41 11.94 14.85
N TYR A 538 13.48 13.18 14.37
CA TYR A 538 12.92 13.64 13.09
C TYR A 538 13.57 12.97 11.86
N THR A 539 14.74 12.34 12.02
CA THR A 539 15.51 11.75 10.90
C THR A 539 15.63 10.22 10.95
N SER A 540 15.22 9.54 12.03
CA SER A 540 15.37 8.08 12.15
C SER A 540 14.46 7.40 13.20
N ALA A 541 13.34 6.85 12.73
CA ALA A 541 12.48 5.97 13.54
C ALA A 541 13.20 4.69 14.05
N ARG A 542 14.30 4.27 13.39
CA ARG A 542 15.14 3.13 13.82
C ARG A 542 15.68 3.28 15.24
N LEU A 543 15.86 4.51 15.73
CA LEU A 543 16.44 4.77 17.05
C LEU A 543 15.43 4.56 18.18
N ALA A 544 14.13 4.64 17.92
CA ALA A 544 13.09 4.58 18.97
C ALA A 544 13.09 3.27 19.79
N PRO A 545 13.28 2.06 19.23
CA PRO A 545 13.42 0.84 20.02
C PRO A 545 14.65 0.84 20.95
N TYR A 546 15.76 1.42 20.52
CA TYR A 546 16.98 1.54 21.32
C TYR A 546 16.81 2.57 22.44
N ALA A 547 16.18 3.72 22.13
CA ALA A 547 15.82 4.74 23.12
C ALA A 547 14.92 4.17 24.22
N LYS A 548 13.84 3.47 23.84
CA LYS A 548 12.92 2.81 24.78
C LYS A 548 13.61 1.75 25.65
N LYS A 549 14.56 0.99 25.08
CA LYS A 549 15.39 0.03 25.84
C LYS A 549 16.36 0.72 26.79
N LEU A 550 16.96 1.84 26.38
CA LEU A 550 17.87 2.64 27.20
C LEU A 550 17.12 3.30 28.36
N ALA A 551 15.95 3.87 28.12
CA ALA A 551 15.05 4.41 29.16
C ALA A 551 14.68 3.35 30.20
N LEU A 552 14.27 2.15 29.76
CA LEU A 552 13.96 1.04 30.65
C LEU A 552 15.18 0.57 31.47
N TYR A 553 16.36 0.49 30.84
CA TYR A 553 17.61 0.17 31.52
C TYR A 553 17.97 1.22 32.59
N CYS A 554 17.74 2.51 32.31
CA CYS A 554 17.97 3.58 33.27
C CYS A 554 17.01 3.47 34.45
N HIS A 555 15.70 3.39 34.20
CA HIS A 555 14.68 3.26 35.23
C HIS A 555 14.85 2.01 36.12
N GLN A 556 15.30 0.89 35.56
CA GLN A 556 15.56 -0.34 36.33
C GLN A 556 16.79 -0.25 37.26
N ARG A 557 17.66 0.75 37.08
CA ARG A 557 18.90 0.91 37.88
C ARG A 557 18.99 2.24 38.64
N ASP A 558 18.23 3.25 38.25
CA ASP A 558 17.96 4.46 39.02
C ASP A 558 16.44 4.57 39.27
N HIS A 559 16.03 4.37 40.52
CA HIS A 559 14.65 4.59 41.00
C HIS A 559 14.28 6.09 41.07
N GLY A 560 14.86 6.91 40.20
CA GLY A 560 14.76 8.36 40.22
C GLY A 560 13.34 8.85 39.93
N LEU A 561 12.56 8.12 39.12
CA LEU A 561 11.14 8.44 38.88
C LEU A 561 10.27 8.18 40.11
N GLU A 562 10.49 7.07 40.82
CA GLU A 562 9.81 6.76 42.08
C GLU A 562 10.20 7.77 43.17
N VAL A 563 11.49 8.12 43.27
CA VAL A 563 11.99 9.12 44.23
C VAL A 563 11.45 10.53 43.91
N LEU A 564 11.38 10.92 42.64
CA LEU A 564 10.81 12.20 42.20
C LEU A 564 9.30 12.25 42.46
N SER A 565 8.56 11.22 42.08
CA SER A 565 7.13 11.08 42.40
C SER A 565 6.89 11.17 43.91
N ALA A 566 7.63 10.42 44.73
CA ALA A 566 7.52 10.49 46.19
C ALA A 566 7.98 11.83 46.80
N ARG A 567 8.76 12.65 46.08
CA ARG A 567 9.03 14.05 46.46
C ARG A 567 7.85 14.95 46.12
N ILE A 568 7.27 14.81 44.93
CA ILE A 568 6.07 15.54 44.49
C ILE A 568 4.91 15.25 45.44
N GLU A 569 4.60 13.98 45.76
CA GLU A 569 3.53 13.65 46.72
C GLU A 569 3.74 14.27 48.11
N ARG A 570 4.98 14.31 48.60
CA ARG A 570 5.30 14.97 49.88
C ARG A 570 5.17 16.48 49.81
N ALA A 571 5.54 17.09 48.69
CA ALA A 571 5.39 18.53 48.46
C ALA A 571 3.91 18.93 48.33
N LEU A 572 3.11 18.13 47.61
CA LEU A 572 1.65 18.26 47.52
C LEU A 572 1.01 18.20 48.91
N TRP A 573 1.29 17.14 49.66
CA TRP A 573 0.78 16.97 51.02
C TRP A 573 1.21 18.11 51.96
N LYS A 574 2.45 18.60 51.84
CA LYS A 574 2.95 19.74 52.63
C LYS A 574 2.22 21.03 52.27
N GLY A 575 1.97 21.29 50.98
CA GLY A 575 1.18 22.43 50.51
C GLY A 575 -0.26 22.38 51.01
N ASP A 576 -0.90 21.21 50.90
CA ASP A 576 -2.25 20.96 51.42
C ASP A 576 -2.29 21.15 52.94
N TRP A 577 -1.32 20.60 53.66
CA TRP A 577 -1.21 20.77 55.10
C TRP A 577 -0.98 22.24 55.50
N GLN A 578 -0.16 22.99 54.77
CA GLN A 578 0.03 24.41 55.04
C GLN A 578 -1.27 25.20 54.83
N ARG A 579 -1.98 24.96 53.73
CA ARG A 579 -3.25 25.63 53.35
C ARG A 579 -4.46 25.16 54.17
N ALA A 580 -4.39 24.01 54.84
CA ALA A 580 -5.48 23.47 55.65
C ALA A 580 -5.83 24.37 56.84
N SER A 581 -7.13 24.57 57.06
CA SER A 581 -7.66 25.27 58.24
C SER A 581 -7.31 24.55 59.53
N LEU A 582 -7.30 25.29 60.64
CA LEU A 582 -7.00 24.75 61.97
C LEU A 582 -8.01 23.65 62.38
N GLY A 583 -9.27 23.76 61.92
CA GLY A 583 -10.30 22.73 62.09
C GLY A 583 -10.03 21.45 61.29
N GLN A 584 -9.58 21.54 60.04
CA GLN A 584 -9.17 20.37 59.24
C GLN A 584 -7.95 19.66 59.87
N LYS A 585 -6.95 20.42 60.32
CA LYS A 585 -5.78 19.89 61.04
C LYS A 585 -6.18 19.17 62.33
N LEU A 586 -7.04 19.79 63.15
CA LEU A 586 -7.55 19.18 64.37
C LEU A 586 -8.35 17.89 64.08
N ARG A 587 -9.19 17.89 63.03
CA ARG A 587 -9.96 16.73 62.60
C ARG A 587 -9.08 15.58 62.13
N TYR A 588 -8.03 15.87 61.36
CA TYR A 588 -7.02 14.88 60.95
C TYR A 588 -6.37 14.19 62.15
N TRP A 589 -5.95 14.98 63.15
CA TRP A 589 -5.36 14.46 64.39
C TRP A 589 -6.35 13.66 65.24
N LEU A 590 -7.53 14.22 65.53
CA LEU A 590 -8.56 13.56 66.38
C LEU A 590 -9.11 12.27 65.76
N THR A 591 -9.05 12.12 64.44
CA THR A 591 -9.50 10.91 63.73
C THR A 591 -8.36 9.95 63.41
N LEU A 592 -7.14 10.17 63.94
CA LEU A 592 -5.96 9.33 63.70
C LEU A 592 -5.73 9.10 62.20
N THR A 593 -5.76 10.19 61.41
CA THR A 593 -5.60 10.21 59.94
C THR A 593 -6.77 9.65 59.11
N PHE A 594 -7.85 9.15 59.74
CA PHE A 594 -9.03 8.64 59.02
C PHE A 594 -9.74 9.73 58.19
N TRP A 595 -9.83 10.96 58.70
CA TRP A 595 -10.12 12.13 57.86
C TRP A 595 -8.82 12.71 57.32
N ARG A 596 -8.62 12.62 56.01
CA ARG A 596 -7.52 13.30 55.32
C ARG A 596 -7.81 14.80 55.21
N VAL A 597 -6.74 15.58 55.05
CA VAL A 597 -6.84 16.97 54.60
C VAL A 597 -7.27 16.95 53.13
N ASP A 598 -8.20 17.82 52.77
CA ASP A 598 -8.67 17.96 51.39
C ASP A 598 -7.54 18.44 50.48
N ARG A 599 -7.47 17.92 49.25
CA ARG A 599 -6.41 18.25 48.30
C ARG A 599 -6.71 19.60 47.63
N VAL A 600 -5.81 20.58 47.81
CA VAL A 600 -5.97 21.97 47.33
C VAL A 600 -4.76 22.44 46.49
N THR A 601 -3.65 21.72 46.57
CA THR A 601 -2.39 21.97 45.86
C THR A 601 -2.31 21.06 44.64
N THR A 602 -2.10 21.63 43.46
CA THR A 602 -1.86 20.88 42.22
C THR A 602 -0.36 20.74 41.94
N ALA A 603 0.02 19.75 41.13
CA ALA A 603 1.43 19.55 40.75
C ALA A 603 1.99 20.73 39.93
N GLU A 604 1.13 21.39 39.15
CA GLU A 604 1.44 22.60 38.39
C GLU A 604 1.85 23.78 39.29
N MET A 605 1.22 23.94 40.46
CA MET A 605 1.61 24.99 41.42
C MET A 605 3.01 24.74 41.97
N LEU A 606 3.37 23.48 42.25
CA LEU A 606 4.70 23.12 42.77
C LEU A 606 5.80 23.39 41.75
N ALA A 607 5.55 23.19 40.46
CA ALA A 607 6.51 23.53 39.39
C ALA A 607 6.79 25.04 39.29
N ASN A 608 5.83 25.90 39.68
CA ASN A 608 6.05 27.35 39.74
C ASN A 608 6.79 27.76 41.03
N ASP A 609 6.42 27.19 42.18
CA ASP A 609 6.96 27.56 43.50
C ASP A 609 8.39 27.04 43.73
N ASP A 610 8.80 25.93 43.09
CA ASP A 610 10.04 25.21 43.41
C ASP A 610 11.00 25.03 42.21
N LYS A 611 11.56 26.15 41.72
CA LYS A 611 12.76 26.13 40.84
C LYS A 611 13.93 25.34 41.49
N ALA A 612 13.97 25.22 42.81
CA ALA A 612 15.12 24.67 43.55
C ALA A 612 15.19 23.12 43.55
N LEU A 613 14.09 22.42 43.27
CA LEU A 613 14.07 20.95 43.18
C LEU A 613 14.98 20.40 42.06
N VAL A 614 15.21 21.18 40.98
CA VAL A 614 15.90 20.71 39.77
C VAL A 614 17.04 21.63 39.30
N THR A 615 16.89 22.96 39.25
CA THR A 615 17.71 23.76 38.29
C THR A 615 18.99 24.40 38.85
N SER A 616 19.42 24.08 40.09
CA SER A 616 20.52 24.82 40.75
C SER A 616 21.94 24.31 40.51
N ASN A 617 22.13 23.25 39.70
CA ASN A 617 23.45 22.67 39.39
C ASN A 617 23.31 21.77 38.14
N GLU A 618 24.30 21.79 37.26
CA GLU A 618 24.44 20.96 36.05
C GLU A 618 24.18 19.46 36.29
N SER A 619 24.68 18.90 37.40
CA SER A 619 24.42 17.51 37.81
C SER A 619 22.93 17.22 38.06
N LYS A 620 22.16 18.20 38.55
CA LYS A 620 20.70 18.06 38.73
C LYS A 620 19.95 18.22 37.42
N MET A 621 20.41 19.12 36.53
CA MET A 621 19.84 19.30 35.19
C MET A 621 19.99 18.03 34.35
N ASN A 622 21.19 17.44 34.34
CA ASN A 622 21.46 16.16 33.68
C ASN A 622 20.56 15.05 34.23
N ARG A 623 20.36 14.96 35.56
CA ARG A 623 19.43 13.97 36.12
C ARG A 623 17.97 14.23 35.76
N TRP A 624 17.54 15.49 35.64
CA TRP A 624 16.18 15.82 35.19
C TRP A 624 15.95 15.48 33.73
N LEU A 625 16.88 15.83 32.83
CA LEU A 625 16.82 15.46 31.41
C LEU A 625 16.68 13.93 31.25
N ASN A 626 17.49 13.17 32.01
CA ASN A 626 17.41 11.71 32.03
C ASN A 626 16.03 11.19 32.46
N LEU A 627 15.47 11.76 33.53
CA LEU A 627 14.16 11.36 34.07
C LEU A 627 13.01 11.78 33.15
N ASN A 628 13.09 12.94 32.50
CA ASN A 628 12.10 13.36 31.49
C ASN A 628 12.10 12.39 30.30
N MET A 629 13.27 12.08 29.74
CA MET A 629 13.40 11.09 28.66
C MET A 629 12.93 9.70 29.06
N GLN A 630 13.19 9.26 30.31
CA GLN A 630 12.60 8.02 30.83
C GLN A 630 11.07 8.08 30.86
N PHE A 631 10.50 9.18 31.35
CA PHE A 631 9.06 9.35 31.50
C PHE A 631 8.33 9.38 30.15
N GLU A 632 8.89 10.06 29.15
CA GLU A 632 8.34 10.14 27.78
C GLU A 632 8.44 8.81 27.02
N LEU A 633 9.55 8.08 27.17
CA LEU A 633 9.80 6.84 26.41
C LEU A 633 9.16 5.59 27.02
N LEU A 634 8.87 5.60 28.34
CA LEU A 634 8.21 4.48 29.02
C LEU A 634 6.68 4.57 28.88
N SER A 635 6.04 3.44 28.57
CA SER A 635 4.60 3.44 28.32
C SER A 635 3.78 3.78 29.57
N LYS A 636 2.74 4.61 29.41
CA LYS A 636 1.79 4.95 30.49
C LYS A 636 1.33 3.74 31.32
N PRO A 637 0.92 2.59 30.75
CA PRO A 637 0.52 1.42 31.55
C PRO A 637 1.64 0.86 32.44
N TYR A 638 2.90 0.90 31.96
CA TYR A 638 4.06 0.47 32.75
C TYR A 638 4.29 1.41 33.94
N LEU A 639 4.29 2.73 33.70
CA LEU A 639 4.47 3.73 34.75
C LEU A 639 3.32 3.74 35.75
N GLN A 640 2.07 3.60 35.32
CA GLN A 640 0.90 3.50 36.21
C GLN A 640 0.97 2.26 37.12
N VAL A 641 1.43 1.10 36.62
CA VAL A 641 1.63 -0.11 37.44
C VAL A 641 2.78 0.06 38.44
N ARG A 642 3.81 0.85 38.12
CA ARG A 642 4.95 1.11 39.00
C ARG A 642 4.67 2.16 40.07
N LEU A 643 4.07 3.29 39.69
CA LEU A 643 3.89 4.46 40.54
C LEU A 643 2.53 4.49 41.25
N GLY A 644 1.50 3.90 40.62
CA GLY A 644 0.09 4.19 40.93
C GLY A 644 -0.48 5.26 40.00
N GLU A 645 -1.79 5.19 39.73
CA GLU A 645 -2.46 6.07 38.77
C GLU A 645 -2.38 7.56 39.16
N VAL A 646 -2.73 7.89 40.41
CA VAL A 646 -2.70 9.27 40.93
C VAL A 646 -1.28 9.85 40.93
N GLN A 647 -0.29 9.05 41.33
CA GLN A 647 1.12 9.46 41.34
C GLN A 647 1.69 9.65 39.93
N TYR A 648 1.25 8.83 38.97
CA TYR A 648 1.57 9.02 37.56
C TYR A 648 0.96 10.33 37.01
N GLU A 649 -0.31 10.62 37.29
CA GLU A 649 -0.97 11.86 36.84
C GLU A 649 -0.32 13.11 37.45
N ASN A 650 0.04 13.06 38.73
CA ASN A 650 0.76 14.15 39.41
C ASN A 650 2.15 14.37 38.81
N LEU A 651 2.88 13.29 38.51
CA LEU A 651 4.19 13.36 37.86
C LEU A 651 4.08 13.87 36.42
N ASN A 652 3.05 13.46 35.67
CA ASN A 652 2.75 13.94 34.33
C ASN A 652 2.51 15.46 34.32
N ALA A 653 1.59 15.94 35.16
CA ALA A 653 1.28 17.36 35.28
C ALA A 653 2.50 18.20 35.73
N TYR A 654 3.40 17.63 36.54
CA TYR A 654 4.67 18.28 36.88
C TYR A 654 5.61 18.40 35.67
N PHE A 655 5.82 17.32 34.89
CA PHE A 655 6.67 17.36 33.69
C PHE A 655 6.10 18.29 32.61
N GLU A 656 4.81 18.19 32.30
CA GLU A 656 4.13 19.09 31.36
C GLU A 656 4.32 20.56 31.75
N ARG A 657 4.10 20.89 33.03
CA ARG A 657 4.29 22.27 33.50
C ARG A 657 5.75 22.73 33.40
N MET A 658 6.72 21.88 33.75
CA MET A 658 8.14 22.18 33.60
C MET A 658 8.54 22.42 32.14
N ARG A 659 7.97 21.67 31.18
CA ARG A 659 8.18 21.90 29.74
C ARG A 659 7.69 23.29 29.33
N THR A 660 6.44 23.65 29.67
CA THR A 660 5.90 25.00 29.36
C THR A 660 6.70 26.15 30.00
N LEU A 661 7.36 25.90 31.15
CA LEU A 661 8.21 26.90 31.81
C LEU A 661 9.59 27.04 31.15
N GLN A 662 10.11 26.00 30.48
CA GLN A 662 11.32 26.08 29.66
C GLN A 662 11.04 26.78 28.32
N GLU A 663 9.94 26.41 27.66
CA GLU A 663 9.51 27.03 26.38
C GLU A 663 9.16 28.52 26.54
N ALA A 664 8.68 28.93 27.71
CA ALA A 664 8.38 30.33 28.04
C ALA A 664 9.57 31.12 28.63
N ALA A 665 10.76 30.52 28.76
CA ALA A 665 11.94 31.25 29.21
C ALA A 665 12.47 32.14 28.07
N PRO A 666 12.68 33.45 28.29
CA PRO A 666 13.26 34.30 27.25
C PRO A 666 14.67 33.81 26.93
N GLN A 667 14.96 33.64 25.64
CA GLN A 667 16.34 33.53 25.17
C GLN A 667 17.00 34.88 25.45
N GLU A 668 17.91 34.92 26.42
CA GLU A 668 18.82 36.06 26.57
C GLU A 668 19.73 36.08 25.34
N GLU A 669 19.40 36.97 24.40
CA GLU A 669 20.30 37.35 23.32
C GLU A 669 21.63 37.76 23.95
N SER A 670 22.64 36.91 23.76
CA SER A 670 23.99 37.23 24.20
C SER A 670 24.56 38.30 23.29
N GLU A 671 24.35 39.57 23.67
CA GLU A 671 25.12 40.71 23.17
C GLU A 671 26.61 40.45 23.47
N VAL A 672 27.29 39.79 22.53
CA VAL A 672 28.75 39.65 22.54
C VAL A 672 29.34 41.01 22.23
N THR A 673 29.49 41.80 23.29
CA THR A 673 30.23 43.06 23.23
C THR A 673 31.71 42.74 22.98
N GLU A 674 32.20 43.02 21.78
CA GLU A 674 33.62 42.94 21.48
C GLU A 674 34.41 43.95 22.32
N THR A 675 35.17 43.46 23.30
CA THR A 675 36.35 44.17 23.80
C THR A 675 37.54 43.22 23.83
N GLN A 676 38.35 43.28 22.77
CA GLN A 676 39.70 42.69 22.78
C GLN A 676 40.60 43.43 23.79
N PRO A 677 41.50 42.70 24.46
CA PRO A 677 42.82 43.22 24.76
C PRO A 677 43.89 42.46 23.97
N VAL A 678 44.71 43.22 23.23
CA VAL A 678 45.90 42.72 22.54
C VAL A 678 46.94 42.23 23.55
N SER A 679 47.53 41.05 23.33
CA SER A 679 48.83 40.65 23.88
C SER A 679 49.45 39.54 23.03
N GLU A 680 50.73 39.70 22.68
CA GLU A 680 51.48 38.84 21.75
C GLU A 680 52.06 37.59 22.43
N SER A 681 52.38 36.55 21.64
CA SER A 681 53.68 35.82 21.65
C SER A 681 53.60 34.28 21.47
N SER A 682 54.00 33.79 20.28
CA SER A 682 54.76 32.53 20.04
C SER A 682 54.13 31.15 20.44
N MET A 683 54.38 29.99 19.82
CA MET A 683 55.32 29.52 18.79
C MET A 683 54.68 28.48 17.84
N GLN A 684 55.14 28.52 16.59
CA GLN A 684 55.48 27.41 15.66
C GLN A 684 55.15 25.94 16.02
N ASP A 685 54.38 25.27 15.17
CA ASP A 685 54.86 24.22 14.23
C ASP A 685 53.73 23.90 13.21
N ARG A 686 53.87 24.19 11.90
CA ARG A 686 54.49 23.36 10.84
C ARG A 686 53.96 21.93 10.71
N PHE A 687 53.12 21.72 9.69
CA PHE A 687 53.48 20.79 8.60
C PHE A 687 52.90 21.28 7.27
N VAL A 688 53.62 21.01 6.17
CA VAL A 688 53.39 21.56 4.82
C VAL A 688 53.29 20.44 3.79
N SER A 689 52.27 20.53 2.94
CA SER A 689 52.19 20.04 1.55
C SER A 689 50.75 20.32 1.08
N ASP A 690 50.41 21.26 0.21
CA ASP A 690 51.12 21.91 -0.91
C ASP A 690 51.39 20.98 -2.11
N THR A 691 50.51 21.06 -3.09
CA THR A 691 50.89 21.15 -4.52
C THR A 691 49.77 21.84 -5.29
N SER A 692 50.04 23.08 -5.66
CA SER A 692 49.25 23.88 -6.61
C SER A 692 49.82 23.72 -8.03
N HIS A 693 48.97 23.93 -9.04
CA HIS A 693 49.22 24.79 -10.22
C HIS A 693 47.87 24.94 -10.99
N ASP A 694 47.27 26.11 -11.24
CA ASP A 694 47.79 27.44 -11.69
C ASP A 694 48.25 27.33 -13.18
N ILE A 695 47.99 28.21 -14.17
CA ILE A 695 47.61 29.64 -14.33
C ILE A 695 46.70 29.72 -15.61
N ASN A 696 45.62 30.53 -15.76
CA ASN A 696 45.60 31.92 -16.28
C ASN A 696 44.13 32.46 -16.44
N PRO A 697 43.86 33.80 -16.53
CA PRO A 697 42.51 34.39 -16.65
C PRO A 697 42.27 35.29 -17.91
N ALA A 698 41.22 36.14 -17.85
CA ALA A 698 40.72 37.17 -18.79
C ALA A 698 39.58 36.70 -19.75
N THR A 699 38.47 37.42 -19.99
CA THR A 699 38.20 38.87 -19.82
C THR A 699 36.73 39.16 -19.44
N MET A 700 36.46 40.38 -18.94
CA MET A 700 35.18 41.09 -18.63
C MET A 700 33.95 40.73 -19.52
N VAL A 701 32.68 40.91 -19.09
CA VAL A 701 32.00 42.21 -18.86
C VAL A 701 30.81 42.14 -17.88
N ARG A 702 30.71 43.19 -17.03
CA ARG A 702 29.55 43.71 -16.25
C ARG A 702 28.12 43.36 -16.75
N VAL A 703 27.20 43.16 -15.81
CA VAL A 703 26.11 44.12 -15.48
C VAL A 703 25.91 44.11 -13.95
N ASP A 704 25.58 45.26 -13.38
CA ASP A 704 25.50 45.53 -11.94
C ASP A 704 24.18 44.98 -11.30
N THR A 705 24.19 44.65 -10.01
CA THR A 705 23.00 44.25 -9.23
C THR A 705 22.96 44.92 -7.86
N ASP A 706 22.34 46.10 -7.83
CA ASP A 706 21.84 46.85 -6.68
C ASP A 706 20.34 47.12 -6.99
N ASP A 707 19.36 47.19 -6.09
CA ASP A 707 19.30 46.86 -4.66
C ASP A 707 17.82 46.68 -4.22
N GLU A 708 17.60 46.29 -2.97
CA GLU A 708 16.47 46.69 -2.10
C GLU A 708 14.98 46.66 -2.57
N SER A 709 14.23 45.69 -1.98
CA SER A 709 13.28 45.98 -0.86
C SER A 709 11.73 46.03 -1.01
N VAL A 710 11.10 45.74 0.15
CA VAL A 710 9.76 46.05 0.71
C VAL A 710 8.49 45.34 0.19
N ASP A 711 7.71 44.91 1.19
CA ASP A 711 6.33 44.43 1.20
C ASP A 711 5.30 45.28 0.40
N ALA A 712 4.20 44.63 -0.01
CA ALA A 712 2.86 45.12 0.34
C ALA A 712 1.74 44.10 0.06
N PHE A 713 0.70 44.16 0.90
CA PHE A 713 -0.59 43.50 0.72
C PHE A 713 -1.44 44.09 -0.42
N ASN A 714 -2.43 43.28 -0.83
CA ASN A 714 -3.78 43.64 -1.28
C ASN A 714 -4.11 44.04 -2.74
N THR A 715 -5.25 43.46 -3.15
CA THR A 715 -6.27 43.98 -4.09
C THR A 715 -5.92 44.04 -5.58
N MET A 716 -6.46 43.06 -6.33
CA MET A 716 -6.80 43.27 -7.74
C MET A 716 -8.26 43.75 -7.87
N VAL A 717 -8.44 44.84 -8.60
CA VAL A 717 -9.76 45.47 -8.87
C VAL A 717 -10.46 44.74 -10.02
N LEU A 718 -11.73 44.36 -9.81
CA LEU A 718 -12.61 43.90 -10.88
C LEU A 718 -13.05 45.07 -11.77
N VAL A 719 -12.53 45.11 -13.01
CA VAL A 719 -13.09 45.95 -14.08
C VAL A 719 -14.09 45.11 -14.86
N GLY A 720 -15.38 45.29 -14.56
CA GLY A 720 -16.46 44.62 -15.28
C GLY A 720 -16.76 45.29 -16.62
N ARG A 721 -16.99 44.47 -17.66
CA ARG A 721 -17.88 44.81 -18.76
C ARG A 721 -18.94 43.74 -18.87
N SER A 722 -20.18 44.13 -18.59
CA SER A 722 -21.38 43.33 -18.70
C SER A 722 -21.93 43.35 -20.12
N ASP A 723 -22.41 42.22 -20.60
CA ASP A 723 -23.69 42.14 -21.33
C ASP A 723 -24.39 40.83 -20.94
N SER A 724 -25.73 40.88 -20.89
CA SER A 724 -26.64 39.91 -20.24
C SER A 724 -27.45 39.10 -21.28
N PRO A 725 -28.25 38.05 -20.94
CA PRO A 725 -28.75 37.69 -19.60
C PRO A 725 -28.70 36.21 -19.18
N VAL A 726 -28.91 36.03 -17.87
CA VAL A 726 -29.07 34.77 -17.11
C VAL A 726 -30.55 34.34 -17.07
N PRO A 727 -30.83 33.02 -16.96
CA PRO A 727 -31.85 32.56 -16.00
C PRO A 727 -31.22 31.70 -14.90
N SER A 728 -31.75 31.84 -13.69
CA SER A 728 -31.06 31.51 -12.44
C SER A 728 -31.46 30.17 -11.81
N SER A 729 -30.48 29.38 -11.40
CA SER A 729 -30.58 28.53 -10.20
C SER A 729 -29.19 28.30 -9.59
N SER A 730 -29.00 28.81 -8.37
CA SER A 730 -27.70 28.85 -7.70
C SER A 730 -27.54 27.76 -6.64
N SER A 731 -26.56 26.87 -6.82
CA SER A 731 -25.92 26.15 -5.70
C SER A 731 -24.48 25.81 -6.08
N ALA A 732 -23.57 26.78 -5.97
CA ALA A 732 -22.16 26.59 -6.25
C ALA A 732 -21.48 25.81 -5.11
N SER A 733 -21.35 24.50 -5.28
CA SER A 733 -20.39 23.69 -4.51
C SER A 733 -19.09 23.60 -5.28
N VAL A 734 -18.04 24.25 -4.80
CA VAL A 734 -16.68 23.94 -5.26
C VAL A 734 -16.33 22.54 -4.76
N SER A 735 -16.26 21.58 -5.67
CA SER A 735 -15.72 20.25 -5.41
C SER A 735 -14.41 20.10 -6.17
N GLU A 736 -13.30 20.02 -5.44
CA GLU A 736 -12.03 19.64 -6.02
C GLU A 736 -12.14 18.19 -6.52
N SER A 737 -11.99 18.01 -7.83
CA SER A 737 -11.95 16.73 -8.51
C SER A 737 -10.51 16.22 -8.55
N PHE A 738 -10.30 14.95 -8.18
CA PHE A 738 -9.00 14.29 -8.32
C PHE A 738 -8.67 14.08 -9.80
N SER A 739 -7.96 15.03 -10.42
CA SER A 739 -7.52 14.94 -11.81
C SER A 739 -6.24 14.11 -11.93
N THR A 740 -6.30 12.98 -12.62
CA THR A 740 -5.11 12.30 -13.16
C THR A 740 -4.57 13.15 -14.33
N MET A 741 -3.31 13.56 -14.25
CA MET A 741 -2.65 14.30 -15.34
C MET A 741 -2.18 13.34 -16.43
N VAL A 742 -2.64 13.58 -17.66
CA VAL A 742 -2.09 12.95 -18.88
C VAL A 742 -1.42 14.05 -19.70
N VAL A 743 -0.09 14.07 -19.73
CA VAL A 743 0.67 14.97 -20.60
C VAL A 743 0.85 14.27 -21.94
N LYS A 744 0.17 14.74 -22.99
CA LYS A 744 0.46 14.29 -24.37
C LYS A 744 1.69 15.05 -24.90
N PRO A 745 2.70 14.38 -25.48
CA PRO A 745 3.82 15.06 -26.11
C PRO A 745 3.32 15.87 -27.33
N ALA A 746 3.70 17.15 -27.40
CA ALA A 746 3.30 18.03 -28.50
C ALA A 746 4.21 17.82 -29.72
N THR A 747 3.70 17.17 -30.76
CA THR A 747 4.41 16.97 -32.03
C THR A 747 4.58 18.32 -32.76
N MET A 748 5.76 18.95 -32.62
CA MET A 748 6.11 20.14 -33.41
C MET A 748 6.34 19.77 -34.88
N ILE A 749 5.30 19.89 -35.71
CA ILE A 749 5.43 19.80 -37.17
C ILE A 749 5.78 21.20 -37.71
N ALA A 750 7.00 21.34 -38.23
CA ALA A 750 7.43 22.53 -38.94
C ALA A 750 6.67 22.66 -40.28
N ARG A 751 5.92 23.75 -40.47
CA ARG A 751 5.28 24.08 -41.74
C ARG A 751 6.33 24.52 -42.77
N VAL A 752 6.47 23.76 -43.84
CA VAL A 752 7.03 24.25 -45.12
C VAL A 752 5.84 24.50 -46.06
N LEU A 753 5.76 25.71 -46.60
CA LEU A 753 4.74 26.14 -47.57
C LEU A 753 5.24 25.91 -49.00
N THR A 754 4.44 25.26 -49.83
CA THR A 754 4.43 25.45 -51.30
C THR A 754 3.03 25.21 -51.85
N ASP A 755 2.51 26.16 -52.61
CA ASP A 755 1.27 26.07 -53.40
C ASP A 755 1.32 24.95 -54.46
N SER A 756 0.16 24.38 -54.85
CA SER A 756 -0.54 24.81 -56.08
C SER A 756 -1.65 23.86 -56.57
N SER A 757 -2.66 24.49 -57.21
CA SER A 757 -3.59 23.95 -58.22
C SER A 757 -4.53 22.77 -57.87
N ASP A 758 -5.76 23.15 -57.52
CA ASP A 758 -7.00 22.61 -58.11
C ASP A 758 -6.94 22.61 -59.67
N PRO A 759 -7.67 21.74 -60.41
CA PRO A 759 -9.08 22.05 -60.65
C PRO A 759 -10.07 20.88 -60.88
N LEU A 760 -11.32 21.11 -60.44
CA LEU A 760 -12.60 20.89 -61.15
C LEU A 760 -12.74 19.69 -62.13
N ARG A 761 -13.74 18.83 -61.88
CA ARG A 761 -14.79 18.58 -62.91
C ARG A 761 -16.11 18.03 -62.38
N ASP A 762 -17.20 18.56 -62.93
CA ASP A 762 -18.57 18.07 -62.78
C ASP A 762 -18.79 16.75 -63.53
N SER A 763 -19.80 15.99 -63.10
CA SER A 763 -20.92 15.63 -63.97
C SER A 763 -22.04 14.92 -63.21
N ASP A 764 -23.25 15.47 -63.32
CA ASP A 764 -24.50 14.76 -63.03
C ASP A 764 -24.64 13.50 -63.90
N ASN A 765 -25.38 12.50 -63.44
CA ASN A 765 -26.45 12.00 -64.28
C ASN A 765 -27.61 11.37 -63.50
N ASP A 766 -28.78 11.46 -64.13
CA ASP A 766 -30.12 11.33 -63.56
C ASP A 766 -30.77 9.96 -63.85
N THR A 767 -31.99 9.73 -63.35
CA THR A 767 -33.05 8.83 -63.90
C THR A 767 -32.81 7.29 -63.90
N SER A 768 -33.73 6.36 -63.63
CA SER A 768 -35.21 6.33 -63.47
C SER A 768 -35.67 4.85 -63.35
N SER A 769 -37.00 4.62 -63.36
CA SER A 769 -37.75 3.34 -63.47
C SER A 769 -37.69 2.39 -62.27
N ASP A 770 -38.80 2.20 -61.52
CA ASP A 770 -40.13 1.59 -61.83
C ASP A 770 -40.07 0.08 -61.49
N ASP A 771 -40.67 -0.40 -60.40
CA ASP A 771 -42.11 -0.65 -60.18
C ASP A 771 -42.59 -1.96 -60.84
N GLU A 772 -42.64 -3.07 -60.10
CA GLU A 772 -43.53 -4.19 -60.43
C GLU A 772 -43.91 -5.05 -59.20
N LYS A 773 -45.15 -5.56 -59.20
CA LYS A 773 -45.77 -6.40 -58.17
C LYS A 773 -45.80 -7.87 -58.59
N SER A 774 -45.85 -8.78 -57.63
CA SER A 774 -46.68 -10.00 -57.76
C SER A 774 -47.00 -10.61 -56.40
N ASP A 775 -48.27 -10.99 -56.21
CA ASP A 775 -48.82 -11.60 -55.00
C ASP A 775 -48.77 -13.15 -55.03
N ASP A 776 -49.15 -13.75 -53.89
CA ASP A 776 -49.89 -15.01 -53.70
C ASP A 776 -49.26 -16.43 -53.60
N ASP A 777 -49.99 -17.22 -52.78
CA ASP A 777 -50.06 -18.67 -52.52
C ASP A 777 -48.85 -19.41 -51.88
N GLU A 778 -48.93 -19.89 -50.62
CA GLU A 778 -49.83 -20.87 -49.97
C GLU A 778 -49.42 -22.35 -50.18
N TYR A 779 -49.01 -23.07 -49.11
CA TYR A 779 -49.57 -24.39 -48.76
C TYR A 779 -49.18 -24.94 -47.37
N ALA A 780 -50.18 -25.58 -46.76
CA ALA A 780 -50.36 -26.02 -45.39
C ALA A 780 -49.46 -27.14 -44.77
N THR A 781 -49.23 -27.02 -43.45
CA THR A 781 -49.34 -28.07 -42.38
C THR A 781 -48.54 -29.38 -42.40
N THR A 782 -47.93 -29.73 -41.25
CA THR A 782 -48.44 -30.85 -40.41
C THR A 782 -48.03 -30.77 -38.93
N ILE A 783 -48.93 -31.23 -38.05
CA ILE A 783 -48.77 -31.33 -36.59
C ILE A 783 -48.25 -32.72 -36.20
N ARG A 784 -47.31 -32.84 -35.22
CA ARG A 784 -47.18 -34.05 -34.39
C ARG A 784 -46.36 -33.89 -33.10
N GLU A 785 -47.10 -33.91 -31.99
CA GLU A 785 -46.69 -34.39 -30.65
C GLU A 785 -47.73 -35.46 -30.22
N PRO A 786 -47.61 -36.20 -29.09
CA PRO A 786 -46.47 -36.33 -28.15
C PRO A 786 -46.08 -37.82 -27.89
N ARG A 787 -45.05 -38.07 -27.06
CA ARG A 787 -44.98 -39.30 -26.23
C ARG A 787 -44.22 -39.08 -24.92
N LYS A 788 -44.68 -39.76 -23.85
CA LYS A 788 -44.27 -39.59 -22.44
C LYS A 788 -43.47 -40.80 -21.92
N ASN A 789 -42.73 -40.55 -20.83
CA ASN A 789 -42.12 -41.51 -19.87
C ASN A 789 -40.92 -42.31 -20.44
N THR A 790 -39.91 -42.73 -19.68
CA THR A 790 -39.83 -43.09 -18.24
C THR A 790 -38.56 -42.58 -17.52
N ALA A 791 -38.50 -42.71 -16.19
CA ALA A 791 -37.46 -42.16 -15.32
C ALA A 791 -36.34 -43.14 -14.88
N GLY A 792 -35.15 -42.58 -14.63
CA GLY A 792 -34.10 -43.09 -13.71
C GLY A 792 -33.16 -44.21 -14.23
N PRO A 793 -32.09 -44.55 -13.48
CA PRO A 793 -31.59 -43.93 -12.23
C PRO A 793 -30.11 -43.49 -12.24
N SER A 794 -29.71 -42.79 -11.16
CA SER A 794 -28.32 -42.46 -10.79
C SER A 794 -27.41 -43.70 -10.61
N PRO A 795 -26.13 -43.66 -11.00
CA PRO A 795 -25.21 -44.78 -10.82
C PRO A 795 -24.00 -44.53 -9.89
N TRP A 796 -23.55 -45.61 -9.25
CA TRP A 796 -22.22 -45.83 -8.62
C TRP A 796 -21.95 -45.39 -7.17
N ASP A 797 -22.68 -46.01 -6.26
CA ASP A 797 -22.05 -46.68 -5.12
C ASP A 797 -21.54 -48.06 -5.58
N SER A 798 -20.22 -48.34 -5.54
CA SER A 798 -19.60 -49.69 -5.40
C SER A 798 -18.13 -49.75 -5.86
N LEU A 799 -17.19 -49.95 -4.92
CA LEU A 799 -16.22 -51.06 -4.99
C LEU A 799 -15.48 -51.24 -3.65
N LYS A 800 -15.06 -52.49 -3.39
CA LYS A 800 -14.53 -52.98 -2.10
C LYS A 800 -13.13 -53.57 -2.30
N VAL A 801 -12.28 -53.44 -1.25
CA VAL A 801 -11.19 -54.39 -0.88
C VAL A 801 -9.94 -54.34 -1.80
N PRO A 802 -8.69 -54.62 -1.34
CA PRO A 802 -8.28 -55.28 -0.09
C PRO A 802 -7.34 -54.50 0.86
N ALA A 803 -7.10 -55.12 2.01
CA ALA A 803 -6.17 -54.66 3.03
C ALA A 803 -4.70 -55.04 2.73
N GLY A 804 -3.78 -54.14 3.08
CA GLY A 804 -2.34 -54.39 3.18
C GLY A 804 -1.68 -53.43 4.17
N LYS A 805 -0.93 -53.97 5.13
CA LYS A 805 -0.01 -53.29 6.08
C LYS A 805 1.35 -53.99 5.99
N PRO A 806 2.46 -53.47 6.57
CA PRO A 806 2.76 -52.13 7.13
C PRO A 806 3.92 -51.46 6.32
N THR A 807 4.53 -50.29 6.63
CA THR A 807 5.32 -49.89 7.83
C THR A 807 5.66 -48.38 7.83
N GLY A 808 6.03 -47.83 9.01
CA GLY A 808 6.63 -46.50 9.24
C GLY A 808 5.64 -45.41 9.71
N THR A 809 5.56 -45.02 11.00
CA THR A 809 6.45 -44.10 11.77
C THR A 809 6.66 -42.72 11.09
N CYS A 810 6.38 -41.54 11.69
CA CYS A 810 6.11 -41.20 13.09
C CYS A 810 5.26 -39.91 13.27
N ASN A 811 4.47 -39.88 14.35
CA ASN A 811 4.09 -38.77 15.24
C ASN A 811 3.85 -37.33 14.70
N SER A 812 2.63 -36.85 14.95
CA SER A 812 2.34 -35.44 15.32
C SER A 812 1.18 -35.42 16.34
N PRO A 813 1.26 -34.63 17.44
CA PRO A 813 0.26 -34.67 18.51
C PRO A 813 -1.01 -33.85 18.21
N ALA A 814 -2.10 -34.22 18.89
CA ALA A 814 -3.45 -33.76 18.60
C ALA A 814 -3.78 -32.34 19.10
N ALA A 815 -4.73 -31.71 18.40
CA ALA A 815 -5.53 -30.62 18.95
C ALA A 815 -6.50 -31.15 20.03
N SER A 816 -6.83 -30.32 21.02
CA SER A 816 -7.80 -30.65 22.07
C SER A 816 -9.04 -29.76 21.95
N SER A 817 -10.21 -30.39 21.84
CA SER A 817 -11.51 -29.73 21.84
C SER A 817 -12.09 -29.67 23.25
N VAL A 818 -12.79 -28.58 23.58
CA VAL A 818 -13.59 -28.49 24.81
C VAL A 818 -15.02 -28.13 24.43
N ALA A 819 -15.94 -29.06 24.69
CA ALA A 819 -17.38 -28.86 24.58
C ALA A 819 -17.99 -28.57 25.97
N ALA A 820 -19.11 -27.86 25.98
CA ALA A 820 -19.77 -27.40 27.21
C ALA A 820 -20.67 -28.48 27.85
N ALA A 821 -20.92 -28.34 29.16
CA ALA A 821 -22.00 -29.00 29.90
C ALA A 821 -22.57 -28.03 30.96
N VAL A 822 -23.85 -28.18 31.32
CA VAL A 822 -24.67 -27.15 31.98
C VAL A 822 -25.45 -27.70 33.20
N ALA A 823 -25.47 -26.91 34.30
CA ALA A 823 -26.44 -26.94 35.42
C ALA A 823 -26.39 -28.16 36.41
N PRO A 824 -27.05 -28.10 37.61
CA PRO A 824 -27.97 -27.06 38.12
C PRO A 824 -27.78 -26.54 39.58
N VAL A 825 -28.65 -25.57 39.90
CA VAL A 825 -28.83 -24.76 41.12
C VAL A 825 -29.25 -25.52 42.40
N ARG A 826 -28.82 -25.04 43.58
CA ARG A 826 -29.63 -25.06 44.84
C ARG A 826 -29.38 -23.81 45.72
N ARG A 827 -30.34 -23.49 46.61
CA ARG A 827 -30.55 -22.18 47.28
C ARG A 827 -30.32 -22.23 48.82
N LEU A 828 -29.80 -21.12 49.40
CA LEU A 828 -30.25 -20.37 50.62
C LEU A 828 -30.37 -21.12 52.00
N MET A 829 -30.21 -20.55 53.22
CA MET A 829 -29.92 -19.20 53.77
C MET A 829 -28.87 -19.27 54.95
N PRO A 830 -28.93 -18.53 56.10
CA PRO A 830 -28.00 -17.41 56.36
C PRO A 830 -27.21 -17.49 57.69
N VAL A 831 -26.14 -16.68 57.83
CA VAL A 831 -25.44 -16.47 59.13
C VAL A 831 -25.27 -14.98 59.42
N LYS A 832 -25.39 -14.62 60.71
CA LYS A 832 -25.53 -13.24 61.22
C LYS A 832 -24.19 -12.53 61.45
N HIS A 833 -24.18 -11.20 61.31
CA HIS A 833 -23.12 -10.32 61.81
C HIS A 833 -23.14 -10.25 63.36
N PRO A 834 -21.96 -10.23 64.02
CA PRO A 834 -21.78 -9.65 65.35
C PRO A 834 -21.44 -8.15 65.25
N SER A 835 -21.86 -7.38 66.25
CA SER A 835 -21.85 -5.90 66.24
C SER A 835 -20.55 -5.27 66.76
N VAL A 836 -20.21 -4.12 66.20
CA VAL A 836 -19.19 -3.19 66.70
C VAL A 836 -19.66 -2.56 68.01
N ASN A 837 -19.17 -3.03 69.17
CA ASN A 837 -19.24 -2.25 70.43
C ASN A 837 -18.28 -2.66 71.56
N THR A 838 -17.52 -3.75 71.44
CA THR A 838 -16.71 -4.27 72.57
C THR A 838 -15.27 -3.75 72.62
N ALA A 839 -14.73 -3.20 71.53
CA ALA A 839 -13.34 -2.71 71.46
C ALA A 839 -13.14 -1.27 71.97
N MET A 840 -14.20 -0.45 71.97
CA MET A 840 -14.10 1.00 72.24
C MET A 840 -14.05 1.35 73.75
N MET A 841 -14.41 0.41 74.62
CA MET A 841 -14.47 0.61 76.09
C MET A 841 -13.19 0.24 76.86
N GLN A 842 -12.20 -0.39 76.22
CA GLN A 842 -10.94 -0.75 76.89
C GLN A 842 -9.81 0.29 76.68
N SER A 843 -9.88 1.11 75.63
CA SER A 843 -8.87 2.15 75.35
C SER A 843 -8.99 3.40 76.23
N LEU A 844 -10.15 3.63 76.85
CA LEU A 844 -10.43 4.84 77.67
C LEU A 844 -9.86 4.80 79.10
N LYS A 845 -9.00 3.83 79.45
CA LYS A 845 -8.34 3.73 80.77
C LYS A 845 -6.84 4.07 80.80
N ARG A 846 -6.27 4.60 79.71
CA ARG A 846 -4.83 4.96 79.62
C ARG A 846 -4.54 6.42 79.22
N LEU A 847 -5.54 7.31 79.22
CA LEU A 847 -5.39 8.74 78.89
C LEU A 847 -5.62 9.64 80.12
N SER A 848 -4.75 9.51 81.13
CA SER A 848 -4.72 10.39 82.30
C SER A 848 -3.32 10.82 82.76
N PHE A 849 -2.29 10.56 81.95
CA PHE A 849 -0.93 11.02 82.19
C PHE A 849 -0.30 11.50 80.87
N TRP A 850 0.46 12.59 80.94
CA TRP A 850 1.10 13.38 79.88
C TRP A 850 0.30 14.57 79.32
N ARG A 851 0.54 15.73 79.95
CA ARG A 851 0.13 17.07 79.50
C ARG A 851 1.28 18.06 79.72
N GLN A 852 2.37 17.94 78.96
CA GLN A 852 3.41 18.96 78.81
C GLN A 852 4.38 18.60 77.66
N SER A 853 5.01 19.62 77.08
CA SER A 853 5.90 19.59 75.91
C SER A 853 5.22 19.30 74.56
N VAL A 854 4.84 20.39 73.89
CA VAL A 854 4.67 20.48 72.44
C VAL A 854 5.83 21.35 71.92
N ASP A 855 6.10 21.26 70.62
CA ASP A 855 7.23 21.81 69.86
C ASP A 855 8.49 20.93 69.88
N ASP A 856 9.04 20.72 68.68
CA ASP A 856 10.22 19.90 68.30
C ASP A 856 10.19 18.38 68.54
N ALA A 857 9.36 17.65 67.77
CA ALA A 857 9.51 16.21 67.54
C ALA A 857 9.47 15.86 66.02
N PRO A 858 10.48 15.15 65.48
CA PRO A 858 10.51 14.71 64.07
C PRO A 858 9.55 13.54 63.80
N PRO A 859 9.14 13.30 62.53
CA PRO A 859 8.26 12.20 62.17
C PRO A 859 8.92 10.83 62.41
N PRO A 860 8.13 9.77 62.69
CA PRO A 860 8.65 8.46 63.08
C PRO A 860 9.43 7.78 61.95
N SER A 861 10.58 7.22 62.31
CA SER A 861 11.42 6.40 61.46
C SER A 861 10.81 5.02 61.15
N THR A 862 11.27 4.43 60.05
CA THR A 862 11.01 3.05 59.61
C THR A 862 11.21 2.00 60.71
N PRO A 863 10.44 0.88 60.68
CA PRO A 863 10.75 -0.29 61.50
C PRO A 863 12.06 -0.97 61.04
N VAL A 864 12.73 -1.58 62.01
CA VAL A 864 14.10 -2.12 61.92
C VAL A 864 14.14 -3.53 61.33
N GLU A 865 15.33 -3.91 60.86
CA GLU A 865 15.76 -5.24 60.43
C GLU A 865 15.27 -6.40 61.33
N ALA A 866 15.05 -7.56 60.72
CA ALA A 866 14.95 -8.84 61.40
C ALA A 866 16.00 -9.81 60.83
N HIS A 867 16.70 -10.52 61.71
CA HIS A 867 17.79 -11.43 61.37
C HIS A 867 17.37 -12.68 60.57
N GLU A 868 18.37 -13.30 59.97
CA GLU A 868 18.35 -14.57 59.24
C GLU A 868 17.69 -15.73 60.01
N PRO A 869 17.25 -16.76 59.26
CA PRO A 869 17.81 -18.09 59.53
C PRO A 869 18.43 -18.75 58.29
N ALA A 870 19.41 -19.61 58.53
CA ALA A 870 20.17 -20.33 57.52
C ALA A 870 19.44 -21.58 56.94
N ASP A 871 20.00 -22.08 55.84
CA ASP A 871 19.88 -23.43 55.26
C ASP A 871 18.50 -23.94 54.81
N SER A 872 18.27 -23.92 53.48
CA SER A 872 18.55 -25.11 52.61
C SER A 872 17.61 -25.22 51.38
N LEU A 873 18.08 -25.99 50.38
CA LEU A 873 17.39 -26.52 49.20
C LEU A 873 17.19 -25.60 47.98
N GLN A 874 18.04 -25.84 46.98
CA GLN A 874 17.81 -25.53 45.57
C GLN A 874 16.60 -26.30 45.02
N PRO A 875 15.99 -25.79 43.94
CA PRO A 875 15.53 -26.64 42.84
C PRO A 875 16.35 -26.39 41.57
N GLN A 876 16.58 -27.46 40.81
CA GLN A 876 17.25 -27.42 39.50
C GLN A 876 16.33 -26.80 38.44
N LEU A 877 16.96 -26.24 37.41
CA LEU A 877 16.30 -25.83 36.16
C LEU A 877 16.13 -27.06 35.24
N ASP A 878 14.92 -27.23 34.74
CA ASP A 878 14.57 -27.77 33.41
C ASP A 878 13.69 -26.71 32.71
#